data_AF-A0A433MH62-F1
#
_entry.id   AF-A0A433MH62-F1
#
_cell.length_a   1.000
_cell.length_b   1.000
_cell.length_c   1.000
_cell.angle_alpha   90.00
_cell.angle_beta   90.00
_cell.angle_gamma   90.00
#
_symmetry.space_group_name_H-M   'P 1'
#
loop_
_entity.id
_entity.type
_entity.pdbx_description
1 polymer ?
#
loop_
_entity_poly.entity_id
_entity_poly.type
_entity_poly.pdbx_seq_one_letter_code
_entity_poly.pdbx_strand_id
1 'polypeptide(L)'
;MRHLKDLPVLILGLGASGLAMARWCARHGAVVTVADTREAPALLPTLREELPGVNFVGGPFSAALVEGTPIRAVYRSPGLSPATIAPVADAARAVGLPVGGELDLFARALQDLRTVEVPVVEAEPEAEVAAATQAEPVAEAPAEPEAQAELALEEPAPAKAAAPVEPAEAPAPVETSETAEAQPEPAAPAMAEAMPRDPSISVVVPPPQEGEVAVPAETVAEPASEAAPEPALESTEATSAEAAPETPAAEAAPESPEAPAAEPAPAPAPATVSRLPTTGKPYVPTAAKEAAEFVARIAELSATNPASAAVEEEPSPQLELAPPVEPEAPKGYTPAVLAITGTNGKTTVTSLTGQLVERAGKTVAVAGNIGPTLLDTLSAHMDAETLPDVWVLELSSFQLDGVQGFEPTAATVLNLTQDHLDWHGDMAAYGAAKARIFGAHGLMILNRDDAGVMAMLPAPVKVKLQRPQIRTHVTFGSAMPLRPGDYGIERVNGMAWLVRALEADETQKRKRGAVVEEEIFLQRLMPADALRIRGRHNAMNALAALALASAAGCPLNAMLYGLREYQGEPHRVEPIAVIDEVEYFDDSKGTNVGATAAALTGLGEERRVVVILGGEGKGQDFEPLAAPVRQYARAVVLIGRDAPVIEAALASTGVSLLHAASMDEAVKLASARANPGDAVLLSPACASFDMFKDYAHRAEVFREAVQAYEDSPRGLGDSTTEEQV
;
A
#
# COMPACT_ATOMS: atom_id res chain seq x y z
N MET A 1 30.12 -14.10 -4.62
CA MET A 1 29.64 -14.43 -3.26
C MET A 1 30.67 -15.22 -2.44
N ARG A 2 31.90 -14.69 -2.28
CA ARG A 2 32.93 -15.31 -1.40
C ARG A 2 32.85 -14.87 0.06
N HIS A 3 32.09 -13.82 0.36
CA HIS A 3 32.08 -13.13 1.65
C HIS A 3 31.30 -13.86 2.76
N LEU A 4 30.42 -14.81 2.41
CA LEU A 4 29.67 -15.65 3.35
C LEU A 4 30.37 -16.99 3.65
N LYS A 5 31.37 -17.37 2.85
CA LYS A 5 32.00 -18.69 2.96
C LYS A 5 32.73 -18.84 4.29
N ASP A 6 32.46 -19.93 4.99
CA ASP A 6 32.99 -20.28 6.30
C ASP A 6 32.65 -19.23 7.40
N LEU A 7 31.72 -18.30 7.13
CA LEU A 7 31.31 -17.22 8.03
C LEU A 7 30.24 -17.72 9.03
N PRO A 8 30.44 -17.59 10.35
CA PRO A 8 29.40 -17.86 11.33
C PRO A 8 28.32 -16.77 11.32
N VAL A 9 27.09 -17.13 10.98
CA VAL A 9 25.96 -16.22 10.77
C VAL A 9 24.82 -16.55 11.73
N LEU A 10 24.31 -15.54 12.44
CA LEU A 10 23.10 -15.64 13.25
C LEU A 10 21.91 -15.05 12.49
N ILE A 11 20.80 -15.77 12.41
CA ILE A 11 19.53 -15.31 11.84
C ILE A 11 18.48 -15.25 12.95
N LEU A 12 17.84 -14.10 13.13
CA LEU A 12 16.79 -13.87 14.11
C LEU A 12 15.41 -13.98 13.46
N GLY A 13 14.59 -14.89 13.99
CA GLY A 13 13.22 -15.15 13.55
C GLY A 13 13.13 -16.14 12.39
N LEU A 14 12.44 -17.25 12.60
CA LEU A 14 12.16 -18.29 11.60
C LEU A 14 10.77 -18.06 10.98
N GLY A 15 10.63 -16.94 10.27
CA GLY A 15 9.56 -16.69 9.29
C GLY A 15 10.03 -17.00 7.87
N ALA A 16 9.24 -16.65 6.85
CA ALA A 16 9.57 -16.89 5.44
C ALA A 16 10.94 -16.28 5.05
N SER A 17 11.14 -14.98 5.28
CA SER A 17 12.44 -14.32 5.09
C SER A 17 13.56 -14.93 5.93
N GLY A 18 13.26 -15.40 7.14
CA GLY A 18 14.22 -16.09 8.01
C GLY A 18 14.75 -17.38 7.39
N LEU A 19 13.85 -18.21 6.86
CA LEU A 19 14.18 -19.43 6.14
C LEU A 19 14.92 -19.15 4.82
N ALA A 20 14.47 -18.14 4.06
CA ALA A 20 15.12 -17.71 2.81
C ALA A 20 16.58 -17.26 3.05
N MET A 21 16.82 -16.46 4.10
CA MET A 21 18.19 -16.08 4.52
C MET A 21 19.01 -17.29 4.98
N ALA A 22 18.40 -18.27 5.66
CA ALA A 22 19.10 -19.48 6.10
C ALA A 22 19.55 -20.33 4.89
N ARG A 23 18.66 -20.55 3.92
CA ARG A 23 18.97 -21.19 2.63
C ARG A 23 20.08 -20.46 1.90
N TRP A 24 19.97 -19.15 1.75
CA TRP A 24 20.96 -18.32 1.07
C TRP A 24 22.35 -18.38 1.72
N CYS A 25 22.43 -18.21 3.03
CA CYS A 25 23.69 -18.27 3.75
C CYS A 25 24.32 -19.68 3.69
N ALA A 26 23.52 -20.74 3.87
CA ALA A 26 24.00 -22.12 3.77
C ALA A 26 24.48 -22.46 2.34
N ARG A 27 23.74 -22.05 1.30
CA ARG A 27 24.11 -22.17 -0.13
C ARG A 27 25.49 -21.57 -0.43
N HIS A 28 25.84 -20.48 0.25
CA HIS A 28 27.15 -19.82 0.11
C HIS A 28 28.20 -20.25 1.15
N GLY A 29 27.95 -21.35 1.87
CA GLY A 29 28.91 -21.98 2.77
C GLY A 29 29.08 -21.31 4.13
N ALA A 30 28.11 -20.51 4.57
CA ALA A 30 28.10 -19.97 5.93
C ALA A 30 27.78 -21.05 6.97
N VAL A 31 28.29 -20.87 8.19
CA VAL A 31 27.90 -21.68 9.36
C VAL A 31 26.72 -20.98 10.03
N VAL A 32 25.50 -21.43 9.72
CA VAL A 32 24.28 -20.72 10.11
C VAL A 32 23.71 -21.24 11.43
N THR A 33 23.33 -20.30 12.29
CA THR A 33 22.47 -20.51 13.46
C THR A 33 21.20 -19.68 13.29
N VAL A 34 20.03 -20.30 13.42
CA VAL A 34 18.73 -19.61 13.46
C VAL A 34 18.24 -19.58 14.91
N ALA A 35 17.87 -18.40 15.41
CA ALA A 35 17.23 -18.22 16.71
C ALA A 35 15.80 -17.70 16.55
N ASP A 36 14.84 -18.24 17.30
CA ASP A 36 13.46 -17.75 17.34
C ASP A 36 12.96 -17.68 18.79
N THR A 37 12.13 -16.68 19.10
CA THR A 37 11.55 -16.53 20.45
C THR A 37 10.60 -17.66 20.83
N ARG A 38 10.12 -18.43 19.85
CA ARG A 38 9.30 -19.62 20.01
C ARG A 38 10.18 -20.88 20.03
N GLU A 39 9.85 -21.84 20.89
CA GLU A 39 10.52 -23.15 20.92
C GLU A 39 10.24 -24.00 19.67
N ALA A 40 9.05 -23.83 19.08
CA ALA A 40 8.59 -24.56 17.90
C ALA A 40 7.87 -23.64 16.90
N PRO A 41 8.59 -22.75 16.19
CA PRO A 41 8.02 -21.95 15.11
C PRO A 41 7.61 -22.85 13.93
N ALA A 42 6.58 -22.44 13.18
CA ALA A 42 5.92 -23.29 12.18
C ALA A 42 6.84 -23.83 11.07
N LEU A 43 7.91 -23.10 10.72
CA LEU A 43 8.88 -23.49 9.68
C LEU A 43 10.09 -24.27 10.23
N LEU A 44 10.12 -24.62 11.53
CA LEU A 44 11.19 -25.44 12.11
C LEU A 44 11.30 -26.86 11.51
N PRO A 45 10.21 -27.58 11.18
CA PRO A 45 10.30 -28.86 10.47
C PRO A 45 11.00 -28.70 9.12
N THR A 46 10.56 -27.73 8.31
CA THR A 46 11.13 -27.40 7.00
C THR A 46 12.62 -27.04 7.09
N LEU A 47 13.01 -26.21 8.07
CA LEU A 47 14.42 -25.86 8.29
C LEU A 47 15.28 -27.11 8.57
N ARG A 48 14.78 -28.05 9.37
CA ARG A 48 15.51 -29.29 9.74
C ARG A 48 15.58 -30.29 8.59
N GLU A 49 14.56 -30.34 7.74
CA GLU A 49 14.49 -31.19 6.57
C GLU A 49 15.42 -30.71 5.46
N GLU A 50 15.34 -29.42 5.10
CA GLU A 50 16.12 -28.83 4.01
C GLU A 50 17.58 -28.55 4.38
N LEU A 51 17.82 -28.12 5.63
CA LEU A 51 19.11 -27.59 6.09
C LEU A 51 19.58 -28.26 7.40
N PRO A 52 19.81 -29.59 7.43
CA PRO A 52 20.16 -30.32 8.65
C PRO A 52 21.51 -29.91 9.29
N GLY A 53 22.34 -29.14 8.58
CA GLY A 53 23.58 -28.55 9.12
C GLY A 53 23.38 -27.21 9.85
N VAL A 54 22.16 -26.68 9.91
CA VAL A 54 21.84 -25.39 10.55
C VAL A 54 21.42 -25.62 12.00
N ASN A 55 22.06 -24.89 12.91
CA ASN A 55 21.70 -24.93 14.33
C ASN A 55 20.43 -24.12 14.58
N PHE A 56 19.50 -24.64 15.39
CA PHE A 56 18.32 -23.91 15.85
C PHE A 56 18.38 -23.65 17.36
N VAL A 57 18.04 -22.44 17.78
CA VAL A 57 17.95 -22.03 19.20
C VAL A 57 16.57 -21.44 19.45
N GLY A 58 15.77 -22.11 20.29
CA GLY A 58 14.51 -21.58 20.81
C GLY A 58 14.73 -20.71 22.05
N GLY A 59 13.83 -19.74 22.26
CA GLY A 59 13.74 -18.97 23.49
C GLY A 59 14.12 -17.49 23.36
N PRO A 60 14.08 -16.72 24.47
CA PRO A 60 14.22 -15.27 24.44
C PRO A 60 15.59 -14.82 23.92
N PHE A 61 15.58 -13.82 23.04
CA PHE A 61 16.80 -13.22 22.50
C PHE A 61 17.60 -12.52 23.60
N SER A 62 18.89 -12.83 23.69
CA SER A 62 19.81 -12.31 24.70
C SER A 62 21.20 -12.11 24.11
N ALA A 63 22.02 -11.28 24.75
CA ALA A 63 23.38 -10.99 24.32
C ALA A 63 24.26 -12.25 24.18
N ALA A 64 23.97 -13.31 24.92
CA ALA A 64 24.66 -14.61 24.86
C ALA A 64 24.54 -15.33 23.49
N LEU A 65 23.66 -14.91 22.59
CA LEU A 65 23.63 -15.37 21.19
C LEU A 65 24.80 -14.80 20.35
N VAL A 66 25.52 -13.79 20.87
CA VAL A 66 26.63 -13.11 20.20
C VAL A 66 27.88 -13.10 21.10
N GLU A 67 27.75 -12.67 22.36
CA GLU A 67 28.86 -12.56 23.30
C GLU A 67 29.52 -13.92 23.60
N GLY A 68 30.83 -14.01 23.41
CA GLY A 68 31.59 -15.26 23.60
C GLY A 68 31.34 -16.34 22.54
N THR A 69 30.53 -16.07 21.52
CA THR A 69 30.22 -16.99 20.41
C THR A 69 31.14 -16.73 19.21
N PRO A 70 31.24 -17.66 18.23
CA PRO A 70 31.96 -17.41 16.98
C PRO A 70 31.22 -16.50 15.99
N ILE A 71 29.99 -16.03 16.28
CA ILE A 71 29.14 -15.27 15.34
C ILE A 71 29.84 -14.02 14.80
N ARG A 72 29.74 -13.80 13.48
CA ARG A 72 30.41 -12.71 12.74
C ARG A 72 29.44 -11.83 11.93
N ALA A 73 28.17 -12.19 11.83
CA ALA A 73 27.11 -11.37 11.24
C ALA A 73 25.76 -11.74 11.85
N VAL A 74 24.85 -10.76 11.97
CA VAL A 74 23.48 -10.96 12.43
C VAL A 74 22.50 -10.47 11.38
N TYR A 75 21.55 -11.31 10.96
CA TYR A 75 20.45 -10.91 10.09
C TYR A 75 19.11 -11.09 10.82
N ARG A 76 18.17 -10.17 10.61
CA ARG A 76 16.81 -10.26 11.20
C ARG A 76 15.75 -10.48 10.13
N SER A 77 14.80 -11.37 10.42
CA SER A 77 13.55 -11.45 9.69
C SER A 77 12.75 -10.15 9.93
N PRO A 78 12.06 -9.61 8.90
CA PRO A 78 11.14 -8.49 9.08
C PRO A 78 10.04 -8.80 10.11
N GLY A 79 9.47 -7.75 10.71
CA GLY A 79 8.37 -7.84 11.68
C GLY A 79 8.78 -8.07 13.13
N LEU A 80 9.99 -8.58 13.41
CA LEU A 80 10.50 -8.65 14.79
C LEU A 80 10.59 -7.24 15.41
N SER A 81 10.03 -7.05 16.60
CA SER A 81 10.00 -5.73 17.25
C SER A 81 11.41 -5.23 17.59
N PRO A 82 11.68 -3.92 17.57
CA PRO A 82 12.98 -3.37 17.95
C PRO A 82 13.37 -3.77 19.39
N ALA A 83 12.41 -3.78 20.30
CA ALA A 83 12.60 -4.21 21.69
C ALA A 83 12.96 -5.71 21.81
N THR A 84 12.35 -6.58 20.99
CA THR A 84 12.65 -8.02 20.98
C THR A 84 14.08 -8.30 20.52
N ILE A 85 14.59 -7.57 19.51
CA ILE A 85 15.94 -7.79 18.97
C ILE A 85 17.04 -7.01 19.71
N ALA A 86 16.71 -5.96 20.46
CA ALA A 86 17.67 -5.06 21.09
C ALA A 86 18.80 -5.78 21.86
N PRO A 87 18.53 -6.80 22.71
CA PRO A 87 19.60 -7.50 23.44
C PRO A 87 20.67 -8.14 22.55
N VAL A 88 20.31 -8.57 21.34
CA VAL A 88 21.25 -9.15 20.36
C VAL A 88 21.85 -8.08 19.47
N ALA A 89 21.02 -7.14 19.01
CA ALA A 89 21.45 -6.08 18.09
C ALA A 89 22.43 -5.10 18.77
N ASP A 90 22.25 -4.78 20.05
CA ASP A 90 23.16 -3.95 20.82
C ASP A 90 24.46 -4.66 21.14
N ALA A 91 24.42 -5.95 21.51
CA ALA A 91 25.63 -6.77 21.68
C ALA A 91 26.44 -6.85 20.38
N ALA A 92 25.78 -7.13 19.25
CA ALA A 92 26.39 -7.16 17.92
C ALA A 92 27.02 -5.80 17.53
N ARG A 93 26.32 -4.69 17.78
CA ARG A 93 26.86 -3.34 17.57
C ARG A 93 28.07 -3.05 18.46
N ALA A 94 28.03 -3.44 19.74
CA ALA A 94 29.11 -3.19 20.70
C ALA A 94 30.42 -3.89 20.31
N VAL A 95 30.36 -5.05 19.67
CA VAL A 95 31.53 -5.76 19.11
C VAL A 95 31.78 -5.49 17.61
N GLY A 96 31.06 -4.53 17.00
CA GLY A 96 31.26 -4.10 15.62
C GLY A 96 30.86 -5.11 14.54
N LEU A 97 29.93 -6.01 14.84
CA LEU A 97 29.40 -6.96 13.86
C LEU A 97 28.37 -6.29 12.94
N PRO A 98 28.32 -6.67 11.65
CA PRO A 98 27.26 -6.24 10.75
C PRO A 98 25.91 -6.80 11.21
N VAL A 99 24.91 -5.91 11.28
CA VAL A 99 23.51 -6.22 11.53
C VAL A 99 22.69 -5.77 10.32
N GLY A 100 21.91 -6.66 9.72
CA GLY A 100 21.06 -6.35 8.56
C GLY A 100 19.84 -7.25 8.47
N GLY A 101 19.24 -7.36 7.29
CA GLY A 101 18.15 -8.29 6.98
C GLY A 101 18.24 -8.83 5.56
N GLU A 102 17.11 -9.34 5.08
CA GLU A 102 17.01 -10.00 3.76
C GLU A 102 17.36 -9.05 2.61
N LEU A 103 16.94 -7.78 2.69
CA LEU A 103 17.19 -6.79 1.64
C LEU A 103 18.69 -6.43 1.52
N ASP A 104 19.43 -6.40 2.63
CA ASP A 104 20.88 -6.15 2.61
C ASP A 104 21.63 -7.32 1.94
N LEU A 105 21.21 -8.56 2.23
CA LEU A 105 21.73 -9.77 1.57
C LEU A 105 21.42 -9.78 0.06
N PHE A 106 20.19 -9.43 -0.33
CA PHE A 106 19.77 -9.34 -1.74
C PHE A 106 20.53 -8.23 -2.48
N ALA A 107 20.64 -7.03 -1.89
CA ALA A 107 21.39 -5.92 -2.46
C ALA A 107 22.87 -6.30 -2.67
N ARG A 108 23.46 -6.97 -1.67
CA ARG A 108 24.83 -7.47 -1.78
C ARG A 108 24.98 -8.58 -2.82
N ALA A 109 23.98 -9.44 -2.99
CA ALA A 109 23.98 -10.47 -4.01
C ALA A 109 24.03 -9.88 -5.43
N LEU A 110 23.21 -8.86 -5.71
CA LEU A 110 23.24 -8.13 -6.98
C LEU A 110 24.58 -7.42 -7.21
N GLN A 111 25.20 -6.83 -6.18
CA GLN A 111 26.54 -6.24 -6.27
C GLN A 111 27.61 -7.30 -6.61
N ASP A 112 27.56 -8.46 -5.96
CA ASP A 112 28.48 -9.57 -6.25
C ASP A 112 28.26 -10.08 -7.70
N LEU A 113 27.03 -10.14 -8.23
CA LEU A 113 26.74 -10.54 -9.62
C LEU A 113 27.22 -9.55 -10.68
N ARG A 114 27.34 -8.25 -10.36
CA ARG A 114 27.95 -7.24 -11.26
C ARG A 114 29.45 -7.42 -11.48
N THR A 115 30.12 -8.17 -10.60
CA THR A 115 31.58 -8.37 -10.61
C THR A 115 32.01 -9.73 -11.20
N VAL A 116 31.05 -10.51 -11.69
CA VAL A 116 31.27 -11.82 -12.31
C VAL A 116 30.73 -11.78 -13.73
N GLU A 117 31.50 -12.27 -14.70
CA GLU A 117 30.99 -12.51 -16.05
C GLU A 117 29.92 -13.61 -15.97
N VAL A 118 28.67 -13.22 -16.21
CA VAL A 118 27.55 -14.15 -16.40
C VAL A 118 27.39 -14.35 -17.91
N PRO A 119 27.37 -15.58 -18.44
CA PRO A 119 27.10 -15.80 -19.86
C PRO A 119 25.69 -15.30 -20.18
N VAL A 120 25.60 -14.27 -21.03
CA VAL A 120 24.32 -13.77 -21.53
C VAL A 120 23.82 -14.75 -22.57
N VAL A 121 22.62 -15.30 -22.35
CA VAL A 121 21.91 -16.04 -23.39
C VAL A 121 21.35 -15.00 -24.36
N GLU A 122 22.06 -14.77 -25.46
CA GLU A 122 21.52 -13.99 -26.57
C GLU A 122 20.27 -14.70 -27.11
N ALA A 123 19.14 -14.00 -27.15
CA ALA A 123 17.94 -14.53 -27.79
C ALA A 123 18.26 -14.77 -29.27
N GLU A 124 18.04 -16.00 -29.75
CA GLU A 124 18.26 -16.32 -31.16
C GLU A 124 17.41 -15.36 -32.03
N PRO A 125 18.00 -14.73 -33.07
CA PRO A 125 17.25 -13.83 -33.92
C PRO A 125 16.14 -14.61 -34.62
N GLU A 126 14.89 -14.13 -34.48
CA GLU A 126 13.74 -14.72 -35.16
C GLU A 126 14.04 -14.86 -36.65
N ALA A 127 13.94 -16.09 -37.17
CA ALA A 127 14.30 -16.39 -38.54
C ALA A 127 13.44 -15.56 -39.51
N GLU A 128 14.09 -14.75 -40.36
CA GLU A 128 13.41 -13.97 -41.40
C GLU A 128 12.54 -14.90 -42.26
N VAL A 129 11.22 -14.75 -42.15
CA VAL A 129 10.27 -15.41 -43.05
C VAL A 129 10.35 -14.69 -44.40
N ALA A 130 11.33 -15.10 -45.20
CA ALA A 130 11.53 -14.60 -46.55
C ALA A 130 10.32 -14.96 -47.44
N ALA A 131 9.41 -14.00 -47.59
CA ALA A 131 8.24 -14.13 -48.47
C ALA A 131 8.68 -14.20 -49.94
N ALA A 132 8.78 -15.41 -50.47
CA ALA A 132 9.12 -15.65 -51.87
C ALA A 132 7.90 -15.41 -52.79
N THR A 133 7.70 -14.16 -53.22
CA THR A 133 6.81 -13.84 -54.35
C THR A 133 7.59 -13.90 -55.66
N GLN A 134 7.45 -15.01 -56.39
CA GLN A 134 7.84 -15.07 -57.80
C GLN A 134 6.87 -14.22 -58.63
N ALA A 135 7.44 -13.40 -59.54
CA ALA A 135 6.67 -12.57 -60.44
C ALA A 135 6.40 -13.31 -61.77
N GLU A 136 5.15 -13.36 -62.19
CA GLU A 136 4.73 -13.61 -63.57
C GLU A 136 3.75 -12.52 -64.05
N PRO A 137 3.63 -12.29 -65.38
CA PRO A 137 3.60 -10.92 -65.88
C PRO A 137 2.22 -10.28 -66.03
N VAL A 138 2.25 -8.94 -66.07
CA VAL A 138 1.10 -8.05 -66.32
C VAL A 138 0.46 -8.31 -67.68
N ALA A 139 -0.86 -8.46 -67.68
CA ALA A 139 -1.72 -8.34 -68.87
C ALA A 139 -2.86 -7.34 -68.59
N GLU A 140 -3.34 -6.67 -69.65
CA GLU A 140 -4.14 -5.45 -69.62
C GLU A 140 -5.49 -5.57 -68.88
N ALA A 141 -5.83 -4.51 -68.13
CA ALA A 141 -7.18 -4.28 -67.63
C ALA A 141 -7.90 -3.22 -68.49
N PRO A 142 -9.15 -3.48 -68.94
CA PRO A 142 -10.05 -2.45 -69.41
C PRO A 142 -11.17 -2.16 -68.38
N ALA A 143 -11.26 -0.89 -67.98
CA ALA A 143 -12.44 -0.15 -67.49
C ALA A 143 -13.53 -0.89 -66.68
N GLU A 144 -13.61 -0.55 -65.38
CA GLU A 144 -14.86 -0.64 -64.62
C GLU A 144 -15.87 0.43 -65.07
N PRO A 145 -17.18 0.12 -65.02
CA PRO A 145 -18.22 1.10 -64.77
C PRO A 145 -18.90 0.89 -63.40
N GLU A 146 -19.34 2.00 -62.83
CA GLU A 146 -20.01 2.11 -61.52
C GLU A 146 -21.34 1.34 -61.46
N ALA A 147 -21.63 0.65 -60.34
CA ALA A 147 -22.98 0.57 -59.76
C ALA A 147 -23.01 -0.07 -58.35
N GLN A 148 -23.46 0.74 -57.39
CA GLN A 148 -24.39 0.42 -56.29
C GLN A 148 -24.75 -1.06 -56.00
N ALA A 149 -24.59 -1.48 -54.74
CA ALA A 149 -25.24 -2.67 -54.19
C ALA A 149 -25.88 -2.36 -52.83
N GLU A 150 -27.15 -2.74 -52.66
CA GLU A 150 -27.94 -2.55 -51.44
C GLU A 150 -27.58 -3.59 -50.37
N LEU A 151 -27.75 -3.22 -49.10
CA LEU A 151 -27.72 -4.15 -47.97
C LEU A 151 -29.05 -4.91 -47.88
N ALA A 152 -29.01 -6.23 -48.09
CA ALA A 152 -30.09 -7.14 -47.73
C ALA A 152 -29.75 -7.91 -46.44
N LEU A 153 -30.70 -7.93 -45.50
CA LEU A 153 -30.62 -8.66 -44.24
C LEU A 153 -31.09 -10.11 -44.45
N GLU A 154 -30.38 -11.10 -43.91
CA GLU A 154 -30.96 -12.42 -43.62
C GLU A 154 -30.23 -13.14 -42.46
N GLU A 155 -30.98 -13.44 -41.40
CA GLU A 155 -30.67 -14.37 -40.30
C GLU A 155 -31.78 -15.45 -40.29
N PRO A 156 -31.70 -16.53 -39.48
CA PRO A 156 -30.58 -17.43 -39.23
C PRO A 156 -31.02 -18.91 -39.41
N ALA A 157 -30.13 -19.89 -39.17
CA ALA A 157 -30.52 -21.30 -39.06
C ALA A 157 -29.71 -22.07 -37.98
N PRO A 158 -30.30 -23.07 -37.26
CA PRO A 158 -29.83 -23.47 -35.93
C PRO A 158 -28.88 -24.69 -35.89
N ALA A 159 -28.13 -24.79 -34.79
CA ALA A 159 -27.26 -25.92 -34.47
C ALA A 159 -28.04 -27.18 -34.03
N LYS A 160 -27.46 -28.36 -34.24
CA LYS A 160 -27.97 -29.67 -33.79
C LYS A 160 -27.09 -30.28 -32.70
N ALA A 161 -27.72 -30.98 -31.77
CA ALA A 161 -27.11 -31.55 -30.57
C ALA A 161 -26.24 -32.80 -30.83
N ALA A 162 -25.32 -33.06 -29.90
CA ALA A 162 -24.46 -34.25 -29.85
C ALA A 162 -25.10 -35.41 -29.04
N ALA A 163 -24.57 -36.62 -29.21
CA ALA A 163 -24.98 -37.85 -28.53
C ALA A 163 -23.78 -38.51 -27.78
N PRO A 164 -24.02 -39.34 -26.74
CA PRO A 164 -23.01 -39.72 -25.76
C PRO A 164 -22.24 -41.02 -26.09
N VAL A 165 -21.23 -41.33 -25.27
CA VAL A 165 -20.35 -42.51 -25.36
C VAL A 165 -20.51 -43.39 -24.11
N GLU A 166 -20.53 -44.71 -24.28
CA GLU A 166 -20.59 -45.74 -23.21
C GLU A 166 -19.24 -46.48 -23.02
N PRO A 167 -19.01 -47.14 -21.86
CA PRO A 167 -17.69 -47.65 -21.44
C PRO A 167 -17.45 -49.14 -21.74
N ALA A 168 -16.24 -49.64 -21.41
CA ALA A 168 -15.83 -51.04 -21.58
C ALA A 168 -15.40 -51.71 -20.26
N GLU A 169 -15.66 -53.02 -20.14
CA GLU A 169 -15.44 -53.86 -18.94
C GLU A 169 -14.04 -54.51 -18.83
N ALA A 170 -13.76 -55.07 -17.64
CA ALA A 170 -12.52 -55.73 -17.25
C ALA A 170 -12.56 -57.28 -17.37
N PRO A 171 -11.41 -57.96 -17.18
CA PRO A 171 -11.43 -59.35 -16.70
C PRO A 171 -10.37 -59.68 -15.61
N ALA A 172 -10.60 -60.79 -14.90
CA ALA A 172 -9.70 -61.53 -13.99
C ALA A 172 -10.15 -63.03 -13.99
N PRO A 173 -9.60 -64.00 -13.19
CA PRO A 173 -8.37 -64.06 -12.36
C PRO A 173 -7.51 -65.36 -12.58
N VAL A 174 -6.35 -65.53 -11.89
CA VAL A 174 -5.67 -66.84 -11.62
C VAL A 174 -4.87 -66.78 -10.27
N GLU A 175 -4.72 -67.91 -9.55
CA GLU A 175 -4.17 -68.05 -8.18
C GLU A 175 -2.75 -68.69 -8.04
N THR A 176 -2.28 -68.86 -6.77
CA THR A 176 -1.21 -69.75 -6.21
C THR A 176 0.27 -69.28 -6.25
N SER A 177 1.16 -69.51 -5.24
CA SER A 177 1.05 -70.06 -3.85
C SER A 177 2.37 -69.92 -3.01
N GLU A 178 2.24 -69.69 -1.67
CA GLU A 178 3.13 -70.11 -0.53
C GLU A 178 4.63 -69.66 -0.46
N THR A 179 5.38 -69.58 0.68
CA THR A 179 5.32 -70.10 2.08
C THR A 179 5.94 -69.17 3.18
N ALA A 180 5.35 -69.15 4.40
CA ALA A 180 5.86 -69.23 5.82
C ALA A 180 7.17 -68.50 6.31
N GLU A 181 7.41 -68.11 7.58
CA GLU A 181 6.98 -68.53 8.96
C GLU A 181 6.76 -67.33 9.95
N ALA A 182 5.69 -67.24 10.77
CA ALA A 182 5.54 -67.55 12.24
C ALA A 182 6.39 -66.72 13.27
N GLN A 183 5.83 -65.72 14.01
CA GLN A 183 5.05 -65.74 15.30
C GLN A 183 5.90 -65.80 16.63
N PRO A 184 5.43 -65.29 17.81
CA PRO A 184 4.04 -65.11 18.26
C PRO A 184 3.60 -63.79 18.99
N GLU A 185 2.27 -63.74 19.15
CA GLU A 185 1.26 -62.91 19.85
C GLU A 185 1.37 -62.61 21.38
N PRO A 186 0.37 -61.96 22.08
CA PRO A 186 -0.61 -60.90 21.68
C PRO A 186 -0.93 -59.82 22.79
N ALA A 187 -1.69 -58.76 22.44
CA ALA A 187 -2.95 -58.33 23.11
C ALA A 187 -3.55 -57.02 22.52
N ALA A 188 -4.86 -57.00 22.22
CA ALA A 188 -5.65 -55.89 21.65
C ALA A 188 -6.59 -55.24 22.73
N PRO A 189 -7.64 -54.41 22.47
CA PRO A 189 -8.18 -53.77 21.24
C PRO A 189 -8.39 -52.21 21.33
N ALA A 190 -8.41 -51.42 20.24
CA ALA A 190 -9.49 -51.03 19.27
C ALA A 190 -10.53 -49.97 19.77
N MET A 191 -10.66 -48.78 19.11
CA MET A 191 -11.67 -48.36 18.09
C MET A 191 -13.11 -48.09 18.64
N ALA A 192 -13.96 -47.12 18.21
CA ALA A 192 -13.93 -46.02 17.23
C ALA A 192 -15.02 -44.93 17.52
N GLU A 193 -15.05 -43.84 16.72
CA GLU A 193 -16.18 -42.92 16.34
C GLU A 193 -17.13 -42.21 17.37
N ALA A 194 -17.43 -40.92 17.13
CA ALA A 194 -18.80 -40.35 16.90
C ALA A 194 -18.94 -38.82 17.14
N MET A 195 -19.66 -38.13 16.24
CA MET A 195 -20.43 -36.88 16.49
C MET A 195 -21.93 -37.26 16.63
N PRO A 196 -22.91 -36.36 16.91
CA PRO A 196 -22.89 -34.92 17.26
C PRO A 196 -23.64 -34.61 18.59
N ARG A 197 -23.89 -33.32 18.92
CA ARG A 197 -24.75 -32.91 20.05
C ARG A 197 -25.56 -31.63 19.79
N ASP A 198 -26.87 -31.70 20.03
CA ASP A 198 -27.74 -30.71 20.73
C ASP A 198 -29.15 -31.35 20.88
N PRO A 199 -30.18 -30.80 21.59
CA PRO A 199 -30.20 -29.67 22.54
C PRO A 199 -30.98 -29.92 23.87
N SER A 200 -31.10 -28.86 24.69
CA SER A 200 -32.16 -28.58 25.71
C SER A 200 -32.13 -29.24 27.11
N ILE A 201 -32.03 -28.42 28.18
CA ILE A 201 -33.06 -28.21 29.26
C ILE A 201 -32.51 -27.35 30.43
N SER A 202 -33.36 -26.47 30.98
CA SER A 202 -33.05 -25.49 32.05
C SER A 202 -33.53 -25.91 33.45
N VAL A 203 -32.81 -25.55 34.53
CA VAL A 203 -33.32 -25.43 35.93
C VAL A 203 -32.59 -24.28 36.67
N VAL A 204 -33.19 -23.70 37.72
CA VAL A 204 -32.84 -22.41 38.37
C VAL A 204 -32.75 -22.55 39.92
N VAL A 205 -32.18 -21.56 40.64
CA VAL A 205 -32.31 -21.24 42.11
C VAL A 205 -31.39 -22.05 43.08
N PRO A 206 -30.94 -21.55 44.28
CA PRO A 206 -30.66 -20.21 44.86
C PRO A 206 -29.20 -20.03 45.43
N PRO A 207 -28.82 -18.88 46.03
CA PRO A 207 -27.56 -18.68 46.78
C PRO A 207 -27.70 -18.84 48.33
N PRO A 208 -26.58 -18.93 49.08
CA PRO A 208 -26.55 -18.67 50.53
C PRO A 208 -25.63 -17.48 50.94
N GLN A 209 -25.88 -16.91 52.14
CA GLN A 209 -25.16 -15.79 52.74
C GLN A 209 -24.33 -16.20 54.00
N GLU A 210 -23.27 -15.42 54.27
CA GLU A 210 -22.72 -14.97 55.58
C GLU A 210 -22.15 -15.94 56.67
N GLY A 211 -21.09 -15.45 57.34
CA GLY A 211 -20.48 -15.96 58.60
C GLY A 211 -19.17 -16.78 58.43
N GLU A 212 -18.06 -16.59 59.16
CA GLU A 212 -17.69 -15.65 60.24
C GLU A 212 -16.17 -15.28 60.22
N VAL A 213 -15.89 -13.99 60.38
CA VAL A 213 -14.94 -13.32 61.31
C VAL A 213 -13.64 -14.00 61.80
N ALA A 214 -12.50 -13.33 61.55
CA ALA A 214 -11.42 -13.13 62.55
C ALA A 214 -10.57 -11.87 62.23
N VAL A 215 -10.41 -10.96 63.20
CA VAL A 215 -9.49 -9.79 63.20
C VAL A 215 -8.77 -9.79 64.57
N PRO A 216 -7.48 -9.39 64.67
CA PRO A 216 -7.11 -7.97 64.96
C PRO A 216 -5.77 -7.56 64.29
N ALA A 217 -5.26 -6.32 64.36
CA ALA A 217 -5.82 -4.97 64.54
C ALA A 217 -4.69 -3.96 64.22
N GLU A 218 -5.03 -2.76 63.72
CA GLU A 218 -4.52 -1.48 64.25
C GLU A 218 -5.30 -0.31 63.63
N THR A 219 -5.52 0.77 64.38
CA THR A 219 -6.50 1.82 64.03
C THR A 219 -6.07 3.24 64.43
N VAL A 220 -6.12 4.14 63.44
CA VAL A 220 -6.71 5.50 63.49
C VAL A 220 -5.94 6.66 64.16
N ALA A 221 -6.14 7.85 63.54
CA ALA A 221 -5.86 9.25 63.93
C ALA A 221 -4.53 9.84 63.42
N GLU A 222 -4.43 11.10 62.96
CA GLU A 222 -5.39 12.19 62.63
C GLU A 222 -4.70 13.18 61.65
N PRO A 223 -5.38 14.03 60.86
CA PRO A 223 -4.74 14.91 59.88
C PRO A 223 -4.54 16.36 60.37
N ALA A 224 -3.32 16.91 60.26
CA ALA A 224 -3.07 18.36 60.41
C ALA A 224 -1.82 18.86 59.63
N SER A 225 -2.04 19.92 58.84
CA SER A 225 -1.12 21.01 58.40
C SER A 225 0.38 20.77 58.16
N GLU A 226 0.82 21.00 56.92
CA GLU A 226 1.87 21.97 56.50
C GLU A 226 1.76 22.15 54.97
N ALA A 227 1.27 23.29 54.45
CA ALA A 227 1.96 24.57 54.25
C ALA A 227 2.93 24.56 53.05
N ALA A 228 2.42 24.93 51.87
CA ALA A 228 3.22 25.29 50.69
C ALA A 228 3.50 26.81 50.65
N PRO A 229 4.63 27.28 50.10
CA PRO A 229 4.97 28.69 50.04
C PRO A 229 4.30 29.43 48.86
N GLU A 230 4.01 30.71 49.08
CA GLU A 230 3.40 31.65 48.12
C GLU A 230 4.37 32.11 47.02
N PRO A 231 3.87 32.56 45.85
CA PRO A 231 4.53 33.55 45.02
C PRO A 231 4.15 34.98 45.48
N ALA A 232 5.15 35.84 45.65
CA ALA A 232 4.95 37.22 46.11
C ALA A 232 4.38 38.15 45.02
N LEU A 233 3.58 39.12 45.45
CA LEU A 233 3.20 40.30 44.67
C LEU A 233 4.25 41.41 44.85
N GLU A 234 4.64 42.07 43.76
CA GLU A 234 5.09 43.46 43.84
C GLU A 234 4.65 44.22 42.57
N SER A 235 3.98 45.36 42.77
CA SER A 235 3.42 46.19 41.70
C SER A 235 3.64 47.66 42.04
N THR A 236 4.15 48.45 41.11
CA THR A 236 4.37 49.89 41.30
C THR A 236 3.75 50.73 40.17
N GLU A 237 3.05 51.79 40.59
CA GLU A 237 2.68 53.02 39.87
C GLU A 237 1.69 52.88 38.68
N ALA A 238 0.41 53.28 38.81
CA ALA A 238 -0.18 54.65 38.87
C ALA A 238 -0.40 55.25 37.45
N THR A 239 -1.54 55.87 37.08
CA THR A 239 -2.47 56.75 37.82
C THR A 239 -3.93 56.73 37.26
N SER A 240 -4.90 57.16 38.09
CA SER A 240 -6.08 58.06 37.84
C SER A 240 -6.77 58.10 36.45
N ALA A 241 -8.11 58.22 36.29
CA ALA A 241 -9.33 58.34 37.13
C ALA A 241 -10.56 58.00 36.21
N GLU A 242 -11.86 58.05 36.53
CA GLU A 242 -12.63 58.65 37.65
C GLU A 242 -14.07 58.04 37.71
N ALA A 243 -14.73 58.16 38.86
CA ALA A 243 -16.20 58.14 39.09
C ALA A 243 -17.10 56.95 38.63
N ALA A 244 -17.52 56.16 39.62
CA ALA A 244 -18.84 55.49 39.71
C ALA A 244 -19.92 56.52 40.17
N PRO A 245 -21.21 56.19 40.47
CA PRO A 245 -21.93 54.90 40.49
C PRO A 245 -23.22 54.95 39.59
N GLU A 246 -24.32 54.18 39.72
CA GLU A 246 -24.84 53.27 40.76
C GLU A 246 -25.84 52.21 40.22
N THR A 247 -26.30 51.34 41.11
CA THR A 247 -27.26 50.22 41.00
C THR A 247 -28.62 50.56 41.67
N PRO A 248 -29.64 49.66 41.82
CA PRO A 248 -29.97 48.37 41.16
C PRO A 248 -31.48 48.18 40.80
N ALA A 249 -31.81 46.93 40.39
CA ALA A 249 -33.02 46.16 40.73
C ALA A 249 -34.32 46.34 39.89
N ALA A 250 -35.11 45.26 39.90
CA ALA A 250 -36.26 45.00 39.04
C ALA A 250 -37.45 44.47 39.86
N GLU A 251 -38.68 44.53 39.32
CA GLU A 251 -39.79 43.69 39.82
C GLU A 251 -40.96 43.51 38.83
N ALA A 252 -41.48 42.27 38.81
CA ALA A 252 -42.85 41.80 38.51
C ALA A 252 -43.57 42.03 37.16
N ALA A 253 -44.24 40.95 36.71
CA ALA A 253 -45.28 40.84 35.67
C ALA A 253 -46.69 40.84 36.35
N PRO A 254 -47.84 40.39 35.76
CA PRO A 254 -48.17 39.96 34.38
C PRO A 254 -49.51 40.52 33.80
N GLU A 255 -49.86 40.21 32.54
CA GLU A 255 -51.25 39.91 32.11
C GLU A 255 -51.32 39.33 30.67
N SER A 256 -52.42 38.63 30.35
CA SER A 256 -52.75 37.95 29.08
C SER A 256 -54.28 38.01 28.87
N PRO A 257 -54.89 37.49 27.78
CA PRO A 257 -54.41 37.15 26.43
C PRO A 257 -55.28 37.78 25.29
N GLU A 258 -54.82 37.81 24.03
CA GLU A 258 -55.73 37.84 22.87
C GLU A 258 -55.07 37.27 21.60
N ALA A 259 -55.89 36.63 20.74
CA ALA A 259 -55.51 35.97 19.49
C ALA A 259 -56.71 35.99 18.52
N PRO A 260 -56.57 35.72 17.20
CA PRO A 260 -55.37 35.36 16.45
C PRO A 260 -55.00 36.36 15.33
N ALA A 261 -53.71 36.43 14.97
CA ALA A 261 -53.25 37.13 13.77
C ALA A 261 -53.19 36.18 12.56
N ALA A 262 -53.61 36.67 11.39
CA ALA A 262 -53.57 35.93 10.13
C ALA A 262 -52.14 35.83 9.55
N GLU A 263 -51.90 34.80 8.75
CA GLU A 263 -50.63 34.53 8.06
C GLU A 263 -50.25 35.66 7.08
N PRO A 264 -49.01 36.18 7.13
CA PRO A 264 -48.41 36.94 6.04
C PRO A 264 -47.66 36.00 5.09
N ALA A 265 -48.04 35.99 3.81
CA ALA A 265 -47.31 35.26 2.77
C ALA A 265 -45.85 35.77 2.62
N PRO A 266 -44.90 34.90 2.25
CA PRO A 266 -43.49 35.28 2.11
C PRO A 266 -43.28 36.28 0.96
N ALA A 267 -42.56 37.37 1.25
CA ALA A 267 -42.24 38.40 0.28
C ALA A 267 -41.23 37.91 -0.78
N PRO A 268 -41.32 38.38 -2.05
CA PRO A 268 -40.48 37.88 -3.14
C PRO A 268 -39.03 38.35 -3.03
N ALA A 269 -38.09 37.46 -3.37
CA ALA A 269 -36.67 37.76 -3.41
C ALA A 269 -36.33 38.78 -4.54
N PRO A 270 -35.43 39.75 -4.30
CA PRO A 270 -34.99 40.68 -5.32
C PRO A 270 -34.02 40.00 -6.30
N ALA A 271 -34.36 40.00 -7.59
CA ALA A 271 -33.49 39.50 -8.64
C ALA A 271 -32.26 40.40 -8.85
N THR A 272 -31.05 39.83 -8.78
CA THR A 272 -29.81 40.49 -9.18
C THR A 272 -29.20 39.83 -10.42
N VAL A 273 -28.90 40.68 -11.40
CA VAL A 273 -28.55 40.34 -12.78
C VAL A 273 -27.24 39.56 -12.87
N SER A 274 -27.27 38.43 -13.58
CA SER A 274 -26.07 37.71 -14.01
C SER A 274 -25.18 38.59 -14.89
N ARG A 275 -23.90 38.71 -14.53
CA ARG A 275 -22.83 39.23 -15.40
C ARG A 275 -21.72 38.19 -15.45
N LEU A 276 -21.63 37.46 -16.57
CA LEU A 276 -20.42 36.71 -16.91
C LEU A 276 -19.24 37.66 -17.09
N PRO A 277 -18.07 37.42 -16.46
CA PRO A 277 -16.81 38.00 -16.89
C PRO A 277 -16.34 37.26 -18.15
N THR A 278 -16.08 38.00 -19.22
CA THR A 278 -15.38 37.49 -20.40
C THR A 278 -13.92 37.14 -20.08
N THR A 279 -13.43 36.08 -20.70
CA THR A 279 -12.03 35.64 -20.83
C THR A 279 -10.92 36.63 -20.45
N GLY A 280 -10.04 36.25 -19.52
CA GLY A 280 -8.74 36.93 -19.37
C GLY A 280 -7.95 36.65 -18.08
N LYS A 281 -6.85 35.88 -18.23
CA LYS A 281 -5.76 35.60 -17.26
C LYS A 281 -6.03 34.51 -16.18
N PRO A 282 -5.07 33.61 -15.94
CA PRO A 282 -5.15 32.63 -14.85
C PRO A 282 -4.90 33.30 -13.49
N TYR A 283 -5.59 32.79 -12.46
CA TYR A 283 -5.39 33.15 -11.07
C TYR A 283 -4.23 32.34 -10.49
N VAL A 284 -3.20 33.02 -9.96
CA VAL A 284 -2.03 32.41 -9.31
C VAL A 284 -2.18 32.56 -7.79
N PRO A 285 -2.06 31.49 -6.99
CA PRO A 285 -2.11 31.58 -5.53
C PRO A 285 -0.98 32.47 -4.98
N THR A 286 -1.32 33.36 -4.05
CA THR A 286 -0.42 34.43 -3.54
C THR A 286 0.91 33.91 -3.00
N ALA A 287 0.93 32.74 -2.37
CA ALA A 287 2.13 32.10 -1.83
C ALA A 287 3.22 31.82 -2.90
N ALA A 288 2.83 31.50 -4.14
CA ALA A 288 3.78 31.30 -5.24
C ALA A 288 4.45 32.62 -5.65
N LYS A 289 3.71 33.74 -5.57
CA LYS A 289 4.24 35.07 -5.87
C LYS A 289 5.22 35.55 -4.79
N GLU A 290 4.91 35.31 -3.52
CA GLU A 290 5.79 35.64 -2.39
C GLU A 290 7.11 34.84 -2.43
N ALA A 291 7.05 33.55 -2.79
CA ALA A 291 8.24 32.73 -3.01
C ALA A 291 9.10 33.25 -4.19
N ALA A 292 8.47 33.63 -5.30
CA ALA A 292 9.18 34.18 -6.47
C ALA A 292 9.82 35.55 -6.16
N GLU A 293 9.14 36.44 -5.44
CA GLU A 293 9.68 37.73 -5.01
C GLU A 293 10.84 37.58 -4.02
N PHE A 294 10.80 36.57 -3.13
CA PHE A 294 11.90 36.25 -2.22
C PHE A 294 13.16 35.78 -2.98
N VAL A 295 13.00 34.91 -3.99
CA VAL A 295 14.11 34.43 -4.84
C VAL A 295 14.70 35.58 -5.68
N ALA A 296 13.86 36.44 -6.26
CA ALA A 296 14.31 37.61 -7.01
C ALA A 296 15.13 38.58 -6.14
N ARG A 297 14.70 38.80 -4.89
CA ARG A 297 15.38 39.69 -3.94
C ARG A 297 16.75 39.17 -3.48
N ILE A 298 16.93 37.84 -3.41
CA ILE A 298 18.24 37.21 -3.18
C ILE A 298 19.18 37.40 -4.39
N ALA A 299 18.64 37.37 -5.61
CA ALA A 299 19.41 37.62 -6.83
C ALA A 299 19.88 39.08 -6.93
N GLU A 300 19.02 40.06 -6.62
CA GLU A 300 19.40 41.48 -6.56
C GLU A 300 20.47 41.76 -5.48
N LEU A 301 20.30 41.22 -4.27
CA LEU A 301 21.29 41.37 -3.18
C LEU A 301 22.67 40.77 -3.54
N SER A 302 22.70 39.78 -4.43
CA SER A 302 23.94 39.18 -4.94
C SER A 302 24.59 40.02 -6.06
N ALA A 303 23.82 40.89 -6.74
CA ALA A 303 24.28 41.71 -7.85
C ALA A 303 24.89 43.06 -7.42
N THR A 304 24.71 43.48 -6.17
CA THR A 304 25.09 44.83 -5.69
C THR A 304 26.26 44.85 -4.69
N ASN A 305 27.18 43.87 -4.73
CA ASN A 305 28.39 43.89 -3.90
C ASN A 305 29.63 44.36 -4.69
N PRO A 306 30.10 45.61 -4.53
CA PRO A 306 31.19 46.18 -5.34
C PRO A 306 32.60 45.87 -4.79
N ALA A 307 32.78 44.77 -4.05
CA ALA A 307 33.99 44.46 -3.29
C ALA A 307 34.74 43.21 -3.78
N SER A 308 35.07 43.14 -5.07
CA SER A 308 36.16 42.27 -5.58
C SER A 308 36.70 42.76 -6.93
N ALA A 309 37.42 43.88 -6.91
CA ALA A 309 38.23 44.33 -8.04
C ALA A 309 39.67 44.58 -7.56
N ALA A 310 40.65 44.15 -8.36
CA ALA A 310 42.10 44.28 -8.16
C ALA A 310 42.72 43.52 -6.97
N VAL A 311 43.10 42.26 -7.22
CA VAL A 311 44.38 41.70 -6.77
C VAL A 311 45.02 41.03 -7.99
N GLU A 312 46.31 41.27 -8.23
CA GLU A 312 47.04 40.76 -9.39
C GLU A 312 47.38 39.28 -9.22
N GLU A 313 47.39 38.52 -10.32
CA GLU A 313 47.70 37.08 -10.32
C GLU A 313 49.23 36.85 -10.24
N GLU A 314 49.69 36.13 -9.21
CA GLU A 314 50.95 35.39 -9.29
C GLU A 314 50.67 33.89 -9.53
N PRO A 315 51.44 33.22 -10.42
CA PRO A 315 51.17 31.85 -10.81
C PRO A 315 51.56 30.86 -9.70
N SER A 316 50.56 30.33 -9.01
CA SER A 316 50.74 29.15 -8.15
C SER A 316 50.99 27.89 -9.00
N PRO A 317 51.83 26.94 -8.56
CA PRO A 317 52.21 25.79 -9.38
C PRO A 317 51.01 24.89 -9.68
N GLN A 318 50.86 24.52 -10.94
CA GLN A 318 49.83 23.60 -11.41
C GLN A 318 50.08 22.21 -10.82
N LEU A 319 49.26 21.83 -9.84
CA LEU A 319 49.05 20.42 -9.49
C LEU A 319 48.20 19.81 -10.60
N GLU A 320 48.86 19.08 -11.49
CA GLU A 320 48.23 18.35 -12.59
C GLU A 320 47.31 17.28 -11.98
N LEU A 321 46.02 17.61 -11.88
CA LEU A 321 44.98 16.67 -11.47
C LEU A 321 44.94 15.55 -12.50
N ALA A 322 45.32 14.35 -12.07
CA ALA A 322 45.15 13.15 -12.88
C ALA A 322 43.70 13.10 -13.40
N PRO A 323 43.48 12.75 -14.68
CA PRO A 323 42.14 12.68 -15.23
C PRO A 323 41.28 11.76 -14.36
N PRO A 324 39.98 12.10 -14.16
CA PRO A 324 39.10 11.22 -13.41
C PRO A 324 39.13 9.85 -14.07
N VAL A 325 39.54 8.84 -13.30
CA VAL A 325 39.47 7.45 -13.75
C VAL A 325 38.00 7.15 -13.91
N GLU A 326 37.52 7.11 -15.16
CA GLU A 326 36.17 6.66 -15.46
C GLU A 326 36.01 5.26 -14.84
N PRO A 327 34.97 5.03 -14.02
CA PRO A 327 34.78 3.72 -13.42
C PRO A 327 34.62 2.69 -14.54
N GLU A 328 35.41 1.61 -14.49
CA GLU A 328 35.33 0.56 -15.52
C GLU A 328 33.87 0.14 -15.72
N ALA A 329 33.45 0.04 -16.98
CA ALA A 329 32.11 -0.44 -17.31
C ALA A 329 31.87 -1.80 -16.64
N PRO A 330 30.70 -2.02 -16.00
CA PRO A 330 30.42 -3.23 -15.25
C PRO A 330 30.49 -4.47 -16.17
N LYS A 331 31.23 -5.49 -15.74
CA LYS A 331 31.56 -6.71 -16.52
C LYS A 331 30.62 -7.88 -16.21
N GLY A 332 29.41 -7.60 -15.75
CA GLY A 332 28.49 -8.62 -15.22
C GLY A 332 27.04 -8.14 -15.18
N TYR A 333 26.19 -8.90 -14.50
CA TYR A 333 24.75 -8.71 -14.51
C TYR A 333 24.30 -7.37 -13.88
N THR A 334 23.67 -6.50 -14.68
CA THR A 334 23.26 -5.14 -14.30
C THR A 334 21.76 -4.89 -14.55
N PRO A 335 20.86 -5.48 -13.75
CA PRO A 335 19.43 -5.27 -13.91
C PRO A 335 19.01 -3.87 -13.45
N ALA A 336 17.86 -3.43 -13.95
CA ALA A 336 17.12 -2.34 -13.32
C ALA A 336 16.47 -2.84 -12.03
N VAL A 337 16.49 -2.03 -10.97
CA VAL A 337 15.82 -2.34 -9.70
C VAL A 337 14.80 -1.24 -9.39
N LEU A 338 13.53 -1.61 -9.40
CA LEU A 338 12.38 -0.74 -9.15
C LEU A 338 11.80 -1.06 -7.77
N ALA A 339 11.83 -0.10 -6.85
CA ALA A 339 11.48 -0.34 -5.44
C ALA A 339 10.23 0.44 -5.01
N ILE A 340 9.25 -0.24 -4.42
CA ILE A 340 7.93 0.32 -4.11
C ILE A 340 7.62 0.16 -2.62
N THR A 341 7.31 1.28 -1.95
CA THR A 341 6.71 1.28 -0.61
C THR A 341 5.65 2.36 -0.47
N GLY A 342 5.05 2.44 0.70
CA GLY A 342 3.95 3.33 1.07
C GLY A 342 3.12 2.68 2.18
N THR A 343 2.13 3.38 2.71
CA THR A 343 1.10 2.71 3.51
C THR A 343 0.19 1.91 2.56
N ASN A 344 -0.37 2.57 1.56
CA ASN A 344 -1.37 2.03 0.64
C ASN A 344 -0.89 1.99 -0.82
N GLY A 345 -1.52 1.13 -1.64
CA GLY A 345 -1.26 1.03 -3.09
C GLY A 345 -0.08 0.14 -3.51
N LYS A 346 0.80 -0.24 -2.58
CA LYS A 346 2.04 -1.01 -2.82
C LYS A 346 1.86 -2.16 -3.82
N THR A 347 0.98 -3.11 -3.52
CA THR A 347 0.77 -4.34 -4.29
C THR A 347 0.26 -4.05 -5.69
N THR A 348 -0.75 -3.17 -5.80
CA THR A 348 -1.28 -2.74 -7.10
C THR A 348 -0.20 -2.07 -7.95
N VAL A 349 0.64 -1.19 -7.39
CA VAL A 349 1.74 -0.58 -8.15
C VAL A 349 2.82 -1.60 -8.48
N THR A 350 3.10 -2.57 -7.61
CA THR A 350 4.09 -3.64 -7.83
C THR A 350 3.66 -4.55 -8.97
N SER A 351 2.49 -5.17 -8.88
CA SER A 351 1.94 -6.05 -9.92
C SER A 351 1.73 -5.31 -11.25
N LEU A 352 1.20 -4.08 -11.21
CA LEU A 352 1.07 -3.25 -12.41
C LEU A 352 2.44 -2.94 -13.02
N THR A 353 3.43 -2.51 -12.24
CA THR A 353 4.79 -2.24 -12.76
C THR A 353 5.42 -3.48 -13.38
N GLY A 354 5.27 -4.66 -12.75
CA GLY A 354 5.70 -5.93 -13.34
C GLY A 354 5.05 -6.18 -14.71
N GLN A 355 3.72 -6.11 -14.79
CA GLN A 355 3.00 -6.28 -16.06
C GLN A 355 3.36 -5.23 -17.11
N LEU A 356 3.62 -3.98 -16.72
CA LEU A 356 4.07 -2.93 -17.66
C LEU A 356 5.46 -3.24 -18.25
N VAL A 357 6.35 -3.84 -17.45
CA VAL A 357 7.69 -4.26 -17.87
C VAL A 357 7.64 -5.48 -18.78
N GLU A 358 6.80 -6.49 -18.47
CA GLU A 358 6.55 -7.65 -19.35
C GLU A 358 6.00 -7.20 -20.71
N ARG A 359 4.97 -6.34 -20.69
CA ARG A 359 4.35 -5.79 -21.91
C ARG A 359 5.31 -4.94 -22.74
N ALA A 360 6.33 -4.37 -22.10
CA ALA A 360 7.44 -3.67 -22.75
C ALA A 360 8.50 -4.61 -23.35
N GLY A 361 8.34 -5.92 -23.26
CA GLY A 361 9.24 -6.92 -23.85
C GLY A 361 10.49 -7.21 -23.02
N LYS A 362 10.48 -6.89 -21.72
CA LYS A 362 11.58 -7.17 -20.80
C LYS A 362 11.24 -8.32 -19.86
N THR A 363 12.25 -9.10 -19.50
CA THR A 363 12.13 -10.10 -18.45
C THR A 363 12.10 -9.42 -17.08
N VAL A 364 11.22 -9.88 -16.18
CA VAL A 364 11.02 -9.27 -14.86
C VAL A 364 10.85 -10.33 -13.78
N ALA A 365 11.33 -10.03 -12.57
CA ALA A 365 10.93 -10.73 -11.36
C ALA A 365 10.24 -9.77 -10.39
N VAL A 366 9.11 -10.20 -9.83
CA VAL A 366 8.39 -9.51 -8.76
C VAL A 366 8.68 -10.26 -7.45
N ALA A 367 9.12 -9.54 -6.41
CA ALA A 367 9.48 -10.15 -5.14
C ALA A 367 9.30 -9.19 -3.95
N GLY A 368 9.33 -9.74 -2.72
CA GLY A 368 9.38 -8.98 -1.48
C GLY A 368 8.22 -9.27 -0.53
N ASN A 369 7.56 -8.22 -0.04
CA ASN A 369 6.68 -8.24 1.12
C ASN A 369 5.46 -9.21 1.05
N ILE A 370 4.87 -9.40 -0.13
CA ILE A 370 3.69 -10.28 -0.32
C ILE A 370 4.06 -11.68 -0.84
N GLY A 371 5.36 -11.92 -1.06
CA GLY A 371 5.88 -13.16 -1.61
C GLY A 371 5.91 -13.16 -3.15
N PRO A 372 6.80 -13.95 -3.77
CA PRO A 372 7.87 -14.74 -3.15
C PRO A 372 8.95 -13.86 -2.46
N THR A 373 9.76 -14.47 -1.58
CA THR A 373 10.81 -13.77 -0.82
C THR A 373 11.92 -13.28 -1.76
N LEU A 374 12.70 -12.28 -1.36
CA LEU A 374 13.76 -11.72 -2.22
C LEU A 374 14.83 -12.77 -2.53
N LEU A 375 15.26 -13.53 -1.51
CA LEU A 375 16.37 -14.48 -1.65
C LEU A 375 15.97 -15.82 -2.24
N ASP A 376 14.75 -16.33 -1.99
CA ASP A 376 14.28 -17.54 -2.69
C ASP A 376 14.08 -17.24 -4.18
N THR A 377 13.52 -16.07 -4.53
CA THR A 377 13.32 -15.66 -5.94
C THR A 377 14.65 -15.50 -6.67
N LEU A 378 15.62 -14.83 -6.05
CA LEU A 378 16.97 -14.72 -6.63
C LEU A 378 17.64 -16.09 -6.78
N SER A 379 17.51 -16.97 -5.79
CA SER A 379 18.06 -18.34 -5.89
C SER A 379 17.44 -19.11 -7.06
N ALA A 380 16.11 -19.06 -7.21
CA ALA A 380 15.40 -19.74 -8.30
C ALA A 380 15.85 -19.24 -9.69
N HIS A 381 15.97 -17.92 -9.89
CA HIS A 381 16.48 -17.37 -11.16
C HIS A 381 17.96 -17.69 -11.41
N MET A 382 18.78 -17.78 -10.35
CA MET A 382 20.17 -18.23 -10.48
C MET A 382 20.27 -19.72 -10.82
N ASP A 383 19.44 -20.58 -10.24
CA ASP A 383 19.42 -22.03 -10.50
C ASP A 383 18.85 -22.38 -11.88
N ALA A 384 17.90 -21.58 -12.37
CA ALA A 384 17.31 -21.72 -13.70
C ALA A 384 18.07 -20.95 -14.81
N GLU A 385 19.14 -20.22 -14.47
CA GLU A 385 19.89 -19.33 -15.40
C GLU A 385 19.00 -18.28 -16.10
N THR A 386 17.95 -17.80 -15.42
CA THR A 386 16.92 -16.87 -15.94
C THR A 386 16.92 -15.51 -15.23
N LEU A 387 18.09 -14.98 -14.90
CA LEU A 387 18.23 -13.66 -14.24
C LEU A 387 17.56 -12.54 -15.07
N PRO A 388 16.56 -11.81 -14.52
CA PRO A 388 15.71 -10.90 -15.29
C PRO A 388 16.37 -9.55 -15.61
N ASP A 389 15.91 -8.84 -16.63
CA ASP A 389 16.31 -7.46 -16.94
C ASP A 389 15.94 -6.48 -15.83
N VAL A 390 14.83 -6.75 -15.13
CA VAL A 390 14.22 -5.87 -14.13
C VAL A 390 13.78 -6.63 -12.87
N TRP A 391 14.07 -6.05 -11.71
CA TRP A 391 13.47 -6.45 -10.43
C TRP A 391 12.42 -5.42 -10.02
N VAL A 392 11.22 -5.86 -9.66
CA VAL A 392 10.16 -5.02 -9.09
C VAL A 392 9.90 -5.48 -7.65
N LEU A 393 10.28 -4.65 -6.69
CA LEU A 393 10.34 -5.03 -5.28
C LEU A 393 9.26 -4.33 -4.45
N GLU A 394 8.33 -5.09 -3.86
CA GLU A 394 7.46 -4.57 -2.81
C GLU A 394 8.19 -4.60 -1.46
N LEU A 395 8.39 -3.44 -0.83
CA LEU A 395 9.12 -3.32 0.43
C LEU A 395 8.25 -2.72 1.54
N SER A 396 8.17 -3.40 2.68
CA SER A 396 7.54 -2.87 3.90
C SER A 396 8.46 -1.89 4.65
N SER A 397 7.89 -1.11 5.58
CA SER A 397 8.69 -0.28 6.49
C SER A 397 9.59 -1.12 7.40
N PHE A 398 9.20 -2.36 7.72
CA PHE A 398 10.00 -3.30 8.51
C PHE A 398 11.21 -3.83 7.74
N GLN A 399 11.05 -4.14 6.45
CA GLN A 399 12.16 -4.55 5.58
C GLN A 399 13.14 -3.40 5.32
N LEU A 400 12.66 -2.16 5.27
CA LEU A 400 13.48 -0.97 5.06
C LEU A 400 14.12 -0.44 6.35
N ASP A 401 13.67 -0.87 7.53
CA ASP A 401 14.26 -0.39 8.77
C ASP A 401 15.70 -0.90 8.95
N GLY A 402 16.60 0.00 9.32
CA GLY A 402 18.03 -0.31 9.54
C GLY A 402 18.85 -0.67 8.30
N VAL A 403 18.25 -0.78 7.11
CA VAL A 403 18.92 -1.17 5.85
C VAL A 403 20.06 -0.23 5.48
N GLN A 404 21.15 -0.79 4.97
CA GLN A 404 22.32 -0.05 4.50
C GLN A 404 22.81 -0.57 3.14
N GLY A 405 23.10 0.35 2.21
CA GLY A 405 23.69 0.00 0.91
C GLY A 405 22.73 -0.58 -0.13
N PHE A 406 21.41 -0.55 0.13
CA PHE A 406 20.40 -0.74 -0.91
C PHE A 406 20.36 0.47 -1.85
N GLU A 407 20.53 0.23 -3.16
CA GLU A 407 20.63 1.27 -4.19
C GLU A 407 19.81 0.86 -5.43
N PRO A 408 18.56 1.33 -5.56
CA PRO A 408 17.70 1.01 -6.69
C PRO A 408 17.98 1.90 -7.90
N THR A 409 17.49 1.48 -9.08
CA THR A 409 17.44 2.34 -10.28
C THR A 409 16.42 3.45 -10.08
N ALA A 410 15.23 3.10 -9.57
CA ALA A 410 14.20 4.05 -9.19
C ALA A 410 13.39 3.52 -8.01
N ALA A 411 12.88 4.42 -7.18
CA ALA A 411 12.06 4.06 -6.04
C ALA A 411 10.91 5.04 -5.81
N THR A 412 9.84 4.56 -5.18
CA THR A 412 8.70 5.38 -4.77
C THR A 412 8.26 5.10 -3.34
N VAL A 413 7.87 6.17 -2.64
CA VAL A 413 6.97 6.09 -1.48
C VAL A 413 5.63 6.64 -1.96
N LEU A 414 4.62 5.79 -2.05
CA LEU A 414 3.34 6.14 -2.67
C LEU A 414 2.51 7.13 -1.83
N ASN A 415 2.59 6.99 -0.51
CA ASN A 415 1.86 7.78 0.50
C ASN A 415 2.33 7.39 1.91
N LEU A 416 2.10 8.29 2.87
CA LEU A 416 2.21 8.09 4.31
C LEU A 416 0.85 8.36 4.99
N THR A 417 0.21 7.30 5.46
CA THR A 417 -0.90 7.36 6.42
C THR A 417 -0.60 6.47 7.62
N GLN A 418 -1.29 6.69 8.74
CA GLN A 418 -1.08 5.95 9.99
C GLN A 418 -1.16 4.42 9.76
N ASP A 419 -0.10 3.72 10.12
CA ASP A 419 -0.04 2.26 10.22
C ASP A 419 1.18 1.87 11.07
N HIS A 420 1.13 0.72 11.73
CA HIS A 420 2.24 0.14 12.50
C HIS A 420 2.92 1.06 13.54
N LEU A 421 2.16 1.99 14.14
CA LEU A 421 2.69 2.93 15.14
C LEU A 421 3.09 2.23 16.45
N ASP A 422 2.47 1.09 16.75
CA ASP A 422 2.86 0.15 17.80
C ASP A 422 4.31 -0.34 17.68
N TRP A 423 4.83 -0.42 16.44
CA TRP A 423 6.20 -0.88 16.16
C TRP A 423 7.17 0.27 15.94
N HIS A 424 6.74 1.32 15.21
CA HIS A 424 7.58 2.46 14.84
C HIS A 424 7.62 3.58 15.90
N GLY A 425 6.71 3.57 16.87
CA GLY A 425 6.54 4.61 17.89
C GLY A 425 5.80 5.86 17.38
N ASP A 426 6.23 6.42 16.25
CA ASP A 426 5.59 7.59 15.64
C ASP A 426 5.66 7.63 14.10
N MET A 427 4.91 8.57 13.51
CA MET A 427 4.85 8.78 12.06
C MET A 427 6.17 9.28 11.44
N ALA A 428 7.03 9.95 12.20
CA ALA A 428 8.32 10.45 11.71
C ALA A 428 9.32 9.29 11.57
N ALA A 429 9.38 8.39 12.55
CA ALA A 429 10.14 7.14 12.48
C ALA A 429 9.62 6.21 11.37
N TYR A 430 8.30 6.07 11.23
CA TYR A 430 7.68 5.31 10.13
C TYR A 430 8.03 5.88 8.75
N GLY A 431 7.93 7.21 8.58
CA GLY A 431 8.32 7.91 7.36
C GLY A 431 9.82 7.79 7.06
N ALA A 432 10.67 7.98 8.07
CA ALA A 432 12.13 7.83 7.94
C ALA A 432 12.56 6.41 7.59
N ALA A 433 11.86 5.38 8.11
CA ALA A 433 12.08 4.00 7.70
C ALA A 433 11.78 3.80 6.22
N LYS A 434 10.64 4.29 5.71
CA LYS A 434 10.31 4.21 4.28
C LYS A 434 11.25 5.02 3.40
N ALA A 435 11.71 6.20 3.83
CA ALA A 435 12.60 7.06 3.06
C ALA A 435 13.93 6.39 2.67
N ARG A 436 14.37 5.36 3.41
CA ARG A 436 15.58 4.56 3.07
C ARG A 436 15.45 3.83 1.73
N ILE A 437 14.24 3.67 1.18
CA ILE A 437 14.03 3.03 -0.12
C ILE A 437 14.74 3.74 -1.28
N PHE A 438 14.99 5.06 -1.18
CA PHE A 438 15.50 5.84 -2.31
C PHE A 438 16.98 5.66 -2.62
N GLY A 439 17.75 5.00 -1.73
CA GLY A 439 19.21 4.92 -1.84
C GLY A 439 19.88 6.30 -1.85
N ALA A 440 21.17 6.33 -2.20
CA ALA A 440 21.94 7.56 -2.33
C ALA A 440 21.78 8.21 -3.72
N HIS A 441 21.52 7.43 -4.77
CA HIS A 441 21.61 7.86 -6.18
C HIS A 441 20.41 7.50 -7.07
N GLY A 442 19.62 6.48 -6.74
CA GLY A 442 18.43 6.06 -7.49
C GLY A 442 17.40 7.17 -7.73
N LEU A 443 16.63 7.09 -8.81
CA LEU A 443 15.60 8.10 -9.12
C LEU A 443 14.49 8.11 -8.05
N MET A 444 14.24 9.26 -7.43
CA MET A 444 13.10 9.42 -6.52
C MET A 444 11.82 9.68 -7.31
N ILE A 445 10.78 8.90 -7.06
CA ILE A 445 9.44 9.06 -7.63
C ILE A 445 8.48 9.42 -6.48
N LEU A 446 8.10 10.70 -6.40
CA LEU A 446 7.41 11.28 -5.24
C LEU A 446 5.95 11.62 -5.54
N ASN A 447 5.07 11.41 -4.56
CA ASN A 447 3.68 11.83 -4.63
C ASN A 447 3.54 13.31 -4.21
N ARG A 448 3.19 14.20 -5.15
CA ARG A 448 2.97 15.64 -4.89
C ARG A 448 1.80 15.91 -3.95
N ASP A 449 0.84 15.00 -3.87
CA ASP A 449 -0.36 15.17 -3.06
C ASP A 449 -0.10 14.82 -1.58
N ASP A 450 1.07 14.25 -1.26
CA ASP A 450 1.47 13.84 0.09
C ASP A 450 2.68 14.67 0.57
N ALA A 451 2.43 15.58 1.52
CA ALA A 451 3.46 16.46 2.06
C ALA A 451 4.57 15.70 2.82
N GLY A 452 4.25 14.55 3.42
CA GLY A 452 5.23 13.71 4.13
C GLY A 452 6.17 13.00 3.16
N VAL A 453 5.66 12.55 2.01
CA VAL A 453 6.48 12.03 0.90
C VAL A 453 7.32 13.13 0.26
N MET A 454 6.74 14.30 -0.02
CA MET A 454 7.49 15.42 -0.61
C MET A 454 8.61 15.93 0.32
N ALA A 455 8.43 15.86 1.64
CA ALA A 455 9.46 16.19 2.62
C ALA A 455 10.65 15.22 2.63
N MET A 456 10.56 14.06 1.97
CA MET A 456 11.70 13.13 1.81
C MET A 456 12.72 13.61 0.77
N LEU A 457 12.37 14.58 -0.09
CA LEU A 457 13.31 15.15 -1.05
C LEU A 457 14.40 15.95 -0.31
N PRO A 458 15.69 15.58 -0.43
CA PRO A 458 16.76 16.32 0.24
C PRO A 458 16.86 17.77 -0.24
N ALA A 459 17.19 18.67 0.69
CA ALA A 459 17.44 20.07 0.36
C ALA A 459 18.59 20.23 -0.65
N PRO A 460 18.53 21.21 -1.60
CA PRO A 460 19.56 21.38 -2.62
C PRO A 460 20.96 21.62 -2.03
N VAL A 461 21.94 20.83 -2.46
CA VAL A 461 23.32 20.94 -1.99
C VAL A 461 23.99 22.14 -2.65
N LYS A 462 24.40 23.12 -1.85
CA LYS A 462 25.09 24.33 -2.33
C LYS A 462 26.55 24.02 -2.61
N VAL A 463 26.93 24.01 -3.89
CA VAL A 463 28.33 23.89 -4.33
C VAL A 463 28.85 25.28 -4.69
N LYS A 464 30.07 25.64 -4.26
CA LYS A 464 30.67 26.95 -4.58
C LYS A 464 30.78 27.11 -6.10
N LEU A 465 30.39 28.29 -6.61
CA LEU A 465 30.44 28.66 -8.03
C LEU A 465 29.62 27.77 -8.99
N GLN A 466 28.74 26.91 -8.48
CA GLN A 466 27.86 26.06 -9.29
C GLN A 466 26.38 26.26 -8.90
N ARG A 467 25.46 25.83 -9.77
CA ARG A 467 24.03 25.76 -9.41
C ARG A 467 23.85 24.75 -8.26
N PRO A 468 22.91 24.99 -7.32
CA PRO A 468 22.61 24.02 -6.27
C PRO A 468 22.26 22.65 -6.88
N GLN A 469 22.92 21.60 -6.42
CA GLN A 469 22.65 20.24 -6.89
C GLN A 469 21.37 19.73 -6.22
N ILE A 470 20.34 19.48 -7.03
CA ILE A 470 19.06 18.93 -6.60
C ILE A 470 19.09 17.43 -6.85
N ARG A 471 18.63 16.63 -5.87
CA ARG A 471 18.51 15.18 -6.01
C ARG A 471 17.58 14.84 -7.19
N THR A 472 18.03 13.98 -8.11
CA THR A 472 17.24 13.60 -9.29
C THR A 472 15.91 12.97 -8.88
N HIS A 473 14.80 13.56 -9.34
CA HIS A 473 13.46 13.10 -9.01
C HIS A 473 12.44 13.48 -10.08
N VAL A 474 11.40 12.66 -10.19
CA VAL A 474 10.14 12.98 -10.88
C VAL A 474 9.00 12.86 -9.87
N THR A 475 7.87 13.48 -10.17
CA THR A 475 6.71 13.47 -9.29
C THR A 475 5.43 13.08 -10.00
N PHE A 476 4.54 12.40 -9.29
CA PHE A 476 3.17 12.12 -9.72
C PHE A 476 2.19 12.75 -8.73
N GLY A 477 0.93 12.90 -9.11
CA GLY A 477 -0.12 13.44 -8.24
C GLY A 477 -1.42 13.58 -9.00
N SER A 478 -2.48 14.01 -8.33
CA SER A 478 -3.79 14.19 -8.97
C SER A 478 -4.02 15.59 -9.53
N ALA A 479 -3.12 16.53 -9.27
CA ALA A 479 -3.04 17.82 -9.95
C ALA A 479 -2.17 17.73 -11.22
N MET A 480 -2.23 18.78 -12.05
CA MET A 480 -1.39 18.94 -13.23
C MET A 480 0.11 18.82 -12.88
N PRO A 481 0.94 18.22 -13.75
CA PRO A 481 2.39 18.23 -13.60
C PRO A 481 2.95 19.65 -13.78
N LEU A 482 4.00 19.99 -13.04
CA LEU A 482 4.57 21.34 -13.01
C LEU A 482 5.95 21.45 -13.67
N ARG A 483 6.60 20.32 -13.96
CA ARG A 483 7.94 20.24 -14.52
C ARG A 483 8.06 19.14 -15.57
N PRO A 484 9.03 19.23 -16.50
CA PRO A 484 9.36 18.12 -17.38
C PRO A 484 9.62 16.80 -16.61
N GLY A 485 9.12 15.70 -17.16
CA GLY A 485 9.21 14.37 -16.55
C GLY A 485 8.13 14.05 -15.51
N ASP A 486 7.46 15.06 -14.95
CA ASP A 486 6.36 14.85 -14.00
C ASP A 486 5.11 14.26 -14.66
N TYR A 487 4.36 13.51 -13.87
CA TYR A 487 3.07 12.92 -14.21
C TYR A 487 1.94 13.63 -13.46
N GLY A 488 0.72 13.62 -13.99
CA GLY A 488 -0.45 14.18 -13.32
C GLY A 488 -1.78 13.81 -13.97
N ILE A 489 -2.85 14.46 -13.52
CA ILE A 489 -4.19 14.30 -14.08
C ILE A 489 -4.70 15.66 -14.60
N GLU A 490 -5.10 15.71 -15.87
CA GLU A 490 -5.78 16.85 -16.48
C GLU A 490 -7.29 16.58 -16.53
N ARG A 491 -8.13 17.58 -16.22
CA ARG A 491 -9.58 17.48 -16.42
C ARG A 491 -10.00 18.34 -17.63
N VAL A 492 -10.56 17.68 -18.65
CA VAL A 492 -11.01 18.32 -19.90
C VAL A 492 -12.46 17.93 -20.14
N ASN A 493 -13.37 18.91 -20.18
CA ASN A 493 -14.81 18.69 -20.40
C ASN A 493 -15.44 17.63 -19.46
N GLY A 494 -15.00 17.60 -18.19
CA GLY A 494 -15.42 16.62 -17.18
C GLY A 494 -14.58 15.34 -17.13
N MET A 495 -14.03 14.90 -18.26
CA MET A 495 -13.20 13.70 -18.37
C MET A 495 -11.82 13.91 -17.75
N ALA A 496 -11.36 12.94 -16.95
CA ALA A 496 -10.01 12.91 -16.41
C ALA A 496 -9.03 12.21 -17.37
N TRP A 497 -7.86 12.79 -17.59
CA TRP A 497 -6.80 12.29 -18.46
C TRP A 497 -5.51 12.11 -17.68
N LEU A 498 -4.87 10.96 -17.83
CA LEU A 498 -3.49 10.76 -17.40
C LEU A 498 -2.57 11.56 -18.32
N VAL A 499 -1.68 12.38 -17.75
CA VAL A 499 -0.77 13.25 -18.51
C VAL A 499 0.67 13.13 -18.00
N ARG A 500 1.62 13.37 -18.91
CA ARG A 500 3.04 13.59 -18.62
C ARG A 500 3.49 14.94 -19.15
N ALA A 501 4.24 15.70 -18.38
CA ALA A 501 4.91 16.90 -18.85
C ALA A 501 6.24 16.56 -19.54
N LEU A 502 6.49 17.21 -20.66
CA LEU A 502 7.72 17.18 -21.45
C LEU A 502 8.29 18.60 -21.53
N GLU A 503 9.58 18.74 -21.82
CA GLU A 503 10.19 20.02 -22.19
C GLU A 503 9.53 20.53 -23.49
N ALA A 504 9.19 21.82 -23.56
CA ALA A 504 8.80 22.42 -24.83
C ALA A 504 9.99 22.49 -25.79
N ASP A 505 9.70 22.21 -27.06
CA ASP A 505 10.69 22.17 -28.16
C ASP A 505 11.50 23.48 -28.26
N GLU A 506 12.83 23.37 -28.16
CA GLU A 506 13.77 24.50 -28.22
C GLU A 506 13.69 25.31 -29.54
N THR A 507 13.08 24.78 -30.59
CA THR A 507 12.87 25.51 -31.86
C THR A 507 11.87 26.66 -31.74
N GLN A 508 11.08 26.75 -30.66
CA GLN A 508 10.24 27.90 -30.41
C GLN A 508 11.08 29.12 -29.94
N LYS A 509 11.00 30.22 -30.69
CA LYS A 509 11.84 31.41 -30.48
C LYS A 509 11.57 32.07 -29.11
N ARG A 510 12.42 31.75 -28.13
CA ARG A 510 12.49 32.40 -26.81
C ARG A 510 12.43 33.93 -26.95
N LYS A 511 11.40 34.56 -26.37
CA LYS A 511 11.30 36.04 -26.33
C LYS A 511 12.39 36.59 -25.40
N ARG A 512 13.22 37.49 -25.93
CA ARG A 512 14.33 38.12 -25.18
C ARG A 512 13.78 38.92 -23.99
N GLY A 513 14.04 38.44 -22.77
CA GLY A 513 13.63 39.09 -21.52
C GLY A 513 12.43 38.47 -20.80
N ALA A 514 11.92 37.32 -21.22
CA ALA A 514 11.01 36.53 -20.38
C ALA A 514 11.77 35.88 -19.21
N VAL A 515 11.13 35.80 -18.04
CA VAL A 515 11.55 34.89 -16.97
C VAL A 515 11.49 33.47 -17.52
N VAL A 516 12.51 32.66 -17.24
CA VAL A 516 12.53 31.25 -17.66
C VAL A 516 11.65 30.45 -16.71
N GLU A 517 10.33 30.58 -16.89
CA GLU A 517 9.45 29.43 -16.66
C GLU A 517 9.80 28.41 -17.76
N GLU A 518 10.10 27.17 -17.36
CA GLU A 518 10.26 26.08 -18.31
C GLU A 518 8.91 25.87 -18.99
N GLU A 519 8.77 26.29 -20.25
CA GLU A 519 7.56 26.00 -21.03
C GLU A 519 7.43 24.46 -21.10
N ILE A 520 6.35 23.92 -20.52
CA ILE A 520 6.07 22.49 -20.53
C ILE A 520 5.02 22.15 -21.59
N PHE A 521 5.26 21.07 -22.31
CA PHE A 521 4.25 20.45 -23.18
C PHE A 521 3.58 19.29 -22.45
N LEU A 522 2.26 19.22 -22.51
CA LEU A 522 1.47 18.16 -21.85
C LEU A 522 1.12 17.06 -22.84
N GLN A 523 1.78 15.91 -22.71
CA GLN A 523 1.43 14.71 -23.43
C GLN A 523 0.27 14.01 -22.71
N ARG A 524 -0.91 14.01 -23.34
CA ARG A 524 -2.04 13.16 -22.92
C ARG A 524 -1.74 11.70 -23.24
N LEU A 525 -1.88 10.85 -22.23
CA LEU A 525 -1.53 9.43 -22.29
C LEU A 525 -2.78 8.59 -22.59
N MET A 526 -3.78 8.65 -21.72
CA MET A 526 -5.08 8.00 -21.87
C MET A 526 -6.13 8.63 -20.94
N PRO A 527 -7.43 8.48 -21.21
CA PRO A 527 -8.48 8.76 -20.24
C PRO A 527 -8.33 7.87 -19.00
N ALA A 528 -8.58 8.40 -17.81
CA ALA A 528 -8.61 7.60 -16.58
C ALA A 528 -9.73 6.53 -16.64
N ASP A 529 -10.84 6.84 -17.31
CA ASP A 529 -11.98 5.93 -17.47
C ASP A 529 -11.69 4.75 -18.42
N ALA A 530 -10.55 4.77 -19.12
CA ALA A 530 -10.05 3.63 -19.90
C ALA A 530 -9.24 2.63 -19.05
N LEU A 531 -8.95 2.94 -17.78
CA LEU A 531 -8.46 1.97 -16.81
C LEU A 531 -9.61 1.05 -16.37
N ARG A 532 -9.34 -0.25 -16.23
CA ARG A 532 -10.29 -1.19 -15.60
C ARG A 532 -10.33 -0.99 -14.09
N ILE A 533 -9.18 -0.71 -13.48
CA ILE A 533 -9.09 -0.28 -12.08
C ILE A 533 -9.66 1.14 -11.90
N ARG A 534 -10.82 1.23 -11.22
CA ARG A 534 -11.56 2.49 -11.04
C ARG A 534 -11.01 3.37 -9.91
N GLY A 535 -11.38 4.65 -9.94
CA GLY A 535 -11.13 5.61 -8.86
C GLY A 535 -9.80 6.39 -8.96
N ARG A 536 -9.81 7.62 -8.43
CA ARG A 536 -8.68 8.58 -8.47
C ARG A 536 -7.38 8.03 -7.88
N HIS A 537 -7.44 7.19 -6.85
CA HIS A 537 -6.26 6.58 -6.25
C HIS A 537 -5.58 5.56 -7.19
N ASN A 538 -6.36 4.84 -8.01
CA ASN A 538 -5.83 3.90 -9.00
C ASN A 538 -5.26 4.63 -10.22
N ALA A 539 -5.84 5.77 -10.61
CA ALA A 539 -5.19 6.68 -11.56
C ALA A 539 -3.82 7.15 -11.06
N MET A 540 -3.67 7.49 -9.77
CA MET A 540 -2.34 7.84 -9.21
C MET A 540 -1.38 6.64 -9.15
N ASN A 541 -1.86 5.45 -8.77
CA ASN A 541 -1.07 4.21 -8.82
C ASN A 541 -0.54 3.94 -10.25
N ALA A 542 -1.37 4.16 -11.27
CA ALA A 542 -0.99 4.04 -12.67
C ALA A 542 0.12 5.03 -13.08
N LEU A 543 0.03 6.29 -12.65
CA LEU A 543 1.09 7.29 -12.91
C LEU A 543 2.41 6.90 -12.23
N ALA A 544 2.37 6.37 -11.00
CA ALA A 544 3.55 5.88 -10.30
C ALA A 544 4.19 4.68 -11.02
N ALA A 545 3.38 3.70 -11.45
CA ALA A 545 3.85 2.54 -12.21
C ALA A 545 4.46 2.92 -13.57
N LEU A 546 3.83 3.85 -14.30
CA LEU A 546 4.37 4.40 -15.55
C LEU A 546 5.72 5.10 -15.32
N ALA A 547 5.87 5.85 -14.23
CA ALA A 547 7.14 6.50 -13.88
C ALA A 547 8.24 5.48 -13.55
N LEU A 548 7.92 4.43 -12.78
CA LEU A 548 8.84 3.34 -12.43
C LEU A 548 9.30 2.57 -13.67
N ALA A 549 8.37 2.08 -14.49
CA ALA A 549 8.71 1.31 -15.69
C ALA A 549 9.42 2.18 -16.75
N SER A 550 9.10 3.48 -16.85
CA SER A 550 9.88 4.44 -17.66
C SER A 550 11.33 4.55 -17.20
N ALA A 551 11.59 4.49 -15.88
CA ALA A 551 12.95 4.55 -15.34
C ALA A 551 13.78 3.28 -15.59
N ALA A 552 13.11 2.14 -15.83
CA ALA A 552 13.73 0.93 -16.38
C ALA A 552 13.87 0.96 -17.92
N GLY A 553 13.56 2.09 -18.58
CA GLY A 553 13.68 2.26 -20.03
C GLY A 553 12.60 1.54 -20.84
N CYS A 554 11.42 1.30 -20.27
CA CYS A 554 10.29 0.70 -21.00
C CYS A 554 9.63 1.72 -21.95
N PRO A 555 9.28 1.34 -23.20
CA PRO A 555 8.67 2.27 -24.16
C PRO A 555 7.19 2.53 -23.84
N LEU A 556 6.81 3.81 -23.89
CA LEU A 556 5.53 4.31 -23.40
C LEU A 556 4.30 3.70 -24.10
N ASN A 557 4.36 3.47 -25.41
CA ASN A 557 3.27 2.88 -26.19
C ASN A 557 2.92 1.46 -25.72
N ALA A 558 3.90 0.63 -25.40
CA ALA A 558 3.69 -0.72 -24.90
C ALA A 558 3.08 -0.70 -23.49
N MET A 559 3.57 0.21 -22.63
CA MET A 559 3.04 0.40 -21.28
C MET A 559 1.59 0.88 -21.28
N LEU A 560 1.19 1.81 -22.16
CA LEU A 560 -0.19 2.28 -22.22
C LEU A 560 -1.18 1.18 -22.66
N TYR A 561 -0.74 0.21 -23.47
CA TYR A 561 -1.53 -0.98 -23.75
C TYR A 561 -1.68 -1.86 -22.51
N GLY A 562 -0.57 -2.20 -21.84
CA GLY A 562 -0.59 -2.99 -20.61
C GLY A 562 -1.47 -2.38 -19.51
N LEU A 563 -1.36 -1.06 -19.32
CA LEU A 563 -2.11 -0.30 -18.33
C LEU A 563 -3.64 -0.37 -18.54
N ARG A 564 -4.09 -0.44 -19.80
CA ARG A 564 -5.52 -0.58 -20.14
C ARG A 564 -6.06 -1.98 -19.87
N GLU A 565 -5.22 -3.00 -19.92
CA GLU A 565 -5.60 -4.41 -19.73
C GLU A 565 -5.52 -4.87 -18.27
N TYR A 566 -4.77 -4.17 -17.41
CA TYR A 566 -4.61 -4.50 -16.00
C TYR A 566 -5.95 -4.44 -15.22
N GLN A 567 -6.32 -5.54 -14.57
CA GLN A 567 -7.64 -5.73 -13.96
C GLN A 567 -7.70 -5.44 -12.45
N GLY A 568 -6.55 -5.27 -11.79
CA GLY A 568 -6.46 -5.15 -10.33
C GLY A 568 -5.98 -6.44 -9.65
N GLU A 569 -5.88 -6.37 -8.33
CA GLU A 569 -5.48 -7.48 -7.47
C GLU A 569 -6.71 -8.08 -6.78
N PRO A 570 -6.76 -9.40 -6.52
CA PRO A 570 -7.78 -9.99 -5.66
C PRO A 570 -7.84 -9.34 -4.27
N HIS A 571 -9.03 -9.27 -3.70
CA HIS A 571 -9.35 -8.71 -2.38
C HIS A 571 -9.07 -7.19 -2.25
N ARG A 572 -9.16 -6.44 -3.36
CA ARG A 572 -8.83 -5.01 -3.39
C ARG A 572 -9.89 -4.17 -4.13
N VAL A 573 -11.05 -4.06 -3.49
CA VAL A 573 -12.31 -3.57 -4.10
C VAL A 573 -12.71 -4.47 -5.28
N GLU A 574 -12.59 -5.79 -5.08
CA GLU A 574 -12.97 -6.83 -6.04
C GLU A 574 -14.51 -7.00 -6.03
N PRO A 575 -15.21 -6.82 -7.17
CA PRO A 575 -16.63 -7.15 -7.25
C PRO A 575 -16.81 -8.67 -7.17
N ILE A 576 -17.61 -9.15 -6.22
CA ILE A 576 -17.82 -10.60 -5.98
C ILE A 576 -19.23 -11.09 -6.31
N ALA A 577 -20.26 -10.25 -6.22
CA ALA A 577 -21.65 -10.61 -6.52
C ALA A 577 -22.51 -9.38 -6.86
N VAL A 578 -23.66 -9.63 -7.51
CA VAL A 578 -24.74 -8.63 -7.68
C VAL A 578 -26.05 -9.27 -7.23
N ILE A 579 -26.65 -8.75 -6.16
CA ILE A 579 -27.85 -9.32 -5.53
C ILE A 579 -28.88 -8.21 -5.37
N ASP A 580 -30.08 -8.36 -5.95
CA ASP A 580 -31.16 -7.36 -5.91
C ASP A 580 -30.71 -5.94 -6.32
N GLU A 581 -29.92 -5.88 -7.41
CA GLU A 581 -29.28 -4.66 -7.95
C GLU A 581 -28.27 -3.98 -6.99
N VAL A 582 -27.84 -4.67 -5.94
CA VAL A 582 -26.75 -4.25 -5.04
C VAL A 582 -25.46 -4.98 -5.41
N GLU A 583 -24.37 -4.25 -5.66
CA GLU A 583 -23.05 -4.84 -5.93
C GLU A 583 -22.24 -5.06 -4.64
N TYR A 584 -21.61 -6.22 -4.50
CA TYR A 584 -20.83 -6.61 -3.31
C TYR A 584 -19.32 -6.57 -3.62
N PHE A 585 -18.56 -5.92 -2.74
CA PHE A 585 -17.13 -5.66 -2.91
C PHE A 585 -16.28 -6.20 -1.76
N ASP A 586 -15.26 -6.97 -2.12
CA ASP A 586 -14.21 -7.47 -1.22
C ASP A 586 -12.97 -6.56 -1.30
N ASP A 587 -12.76 -5.76 -0.25
CA ASP A 587 -11.53 -5.03 0.02
C ASP A 587 -10.93 -5.50 1.36
N SER A 588 -10.88 -6.82 1.59
CA SER A 588 -10.32 -7.40 2.82
C SER A 588 -8.85 -7.03 3.07
N LYS A 589 -8.12 -6.56 2.05
CA LYS A 589 -6.77 -5.97 2.16
C LYS A 589 -6.76 -4.52 2.68
N GLY A 590 -7.92 -3.88 2.87
CA GLY A 590 -8.09 -2.57 3.48
C GLY A 590 -7.85 -2.55 5.00
N THR A 591 -6.64 -2.91 5.43
CA THR A 591 -6.29 -3.14 6.86
C THR A 591 -5.82 -1.89 7.62
N ASN A 592 -6.06 -0.70 7.07
CA ASN A 592 -5.81 0.59 7.70
C ASN A 592 -6.85 1.62 7.26
N VAL A 593 -6.99 2.68 8.06
CA VAL A 593 -7.97 3.77 7.87
C VAL A 593 -7.82 4.46 6.51
N GLY A 594 -6.59 4.68 6.04
CA GLY A 594 -6.32 5.33 4.76
C GLY A 594 -6.79 4.51 3.55
N ALA A 595 -6.69 3.18 3.61
CA ALA A 595 -7.19 2.28 2.57
C ALA A 595 -8.71 2.38 2.45
N THR A 596 -9.40 2.25 3.59
CA THR A 596 -10.87 2.27 3.66
C THR A 596 -11.45 3.62 3.27
N ALA A 597 -10.83 4.74 3.68
CA ALA A 597 -11.22 6.06 3.21
C ALA A 597 -11.11 6.20 1.68
N ALA A 598 -10.07 5.62 1.07
CA ALA A 598 -9.87 5.63 -0.38
C ALA A 598 -10.85 4.72 -1.14
N ALA A 599 -11.21 3.56 -0.59
CA ALA A 599 -12.23 2.66 -1.13
C ALA A 599 -13.64 3.29 -1.07
N LEU A 600 -14.02 3.82 0.10
CA LEU A 600 -15.27 4.55 0.30
C LEU A 600 -15.42 5.75 -0.64
N THR A 601 -14.35 6.54 -0.80
CA THR A 601 -14.37 7.68 -1.73
C THR A 601 -14.46 7.22 -3.18
N GLY A 602 -13.76 6.14 -3.55
CA GLY A 602 -13.75 5.61 -4.91
C GLY A 602 -15.09 5.06 -5.38
N LEU A 603 -15.76 4.25 -4.55
CA LEU A 603 -17.12 3.75 -4.85
C LEU A 603 -18.20 4.84 -4.64
N GLY A 604 -17.96 5.75 -3.71
CA GLY A 604 -18.88 6.81 -3.32
C GLY A 604 -19.12 7.90 -4.39
N GLU A 605 -18.21 8.06 -5.35
CA GLU A 605 -18.39 9.00 -6.47
C GLU A 605 -19.55 8.61 -7.39
N GLU A 606 -19.95 7.33 -7.42
CA GLU A 606 -20.98 6.80 -8.33
C GLU A 606 -22.27 6.36 -7.60
N ARG A 607 -22.19 5.93 -6.32
CA ARG A 607 -23.30 5.31 -5.58
C ARG A 607 -23.15 5.45 -4.06
N ARG A 608 -24.20 5.11 -3.30
CA ARG A 608 -24.11 5.02 -1.83
C ARG A 608 -23.55 3.64 -1.44
N VAL A 609 -22.86 3.59 -0.30
CA VAL A 609 -22.18 2.37 0.16
C VAL A 609 -22.68 1.97 1.54
N VAL A 610 -22.98 0.69 1.76
CA VAL A 610 -23.08 0.10 3.10
C VAL A 610 -21.75 -0.57 3.41
N VAL A 611 -21.02 -0.08 4.39
CA VAL A 611 -19.63 -0.50 4.65
C VAL A 611 -19.51 -1.35 5.91
N ILE A 612 -18.78 -2.46 5.81
CA ILE A 612 -18.41 -3.32 6.94
C ILE A 612 -17.01 -2.91 7.40
N LEU A 613 -16.93 -2.40 8.64
CA LEU A 613 -15.71 -1.96 9.32
C LEU A 613 -15.45 -2.85 10.53
N GLY A 614 -14.20 -3.10 10.90
CA GLY A 614 -13.89 -3.81 12.13
C GLY A 614 -12.74 -4.80 12.09
N GLY A 615 -12.33 -5.22 13.29
CA GLY A 615 -11.16 -6.07 13.54
C GLY A 615 -10.24 -5.47 14.60
N GLU A 616 -8.94 -5.76 14.50
CA GLU A 616 -7.89 -5.16 15.32
C GLU A 616 -7.27 -3.90 14.67
N GLY A 617 -7.50 -2.74 15.28
CA GLY A 617 -7.16 -1.42 14.77
C GLY A 617 -5.71 -0.97 14.93
N LYS A 618 -4.88 -1.72 15.67
CA LYS A 618 -3.44 -1.42 15.89
C LYS A 618 -3.17 -0.01 16.46
N GLY A 619 -4.10 0.54 17.24
CA GLY A 619 -3.98 1.89 17.81
C GLY A 619 -4.06 3.05 16.80
N GLN A 620 -4.61 2.81 15.60
CA GLN A 620 -4.91 3.88 14.64
C GLN A 620 -5.99 4.83 15.15
N ASP A 621 -5.90 6.09 14.75
CA ASP A 621 -7.01 7.04 14.82
C ASP A 621 -8.01 6.80 13.66
N PHE A 622 -9.29 6.60 14.02
CA PHE A 622 -10.39 6.35 13.09
C PHE A 622 -11.17 7.63 12.68
N GLU A 623 -10.92 8.79 13.29
CA GLU A 623 -11.57 10.06 12.93
C GLU A 623 -11.50 10.39 11.42
N PRO A 624 -10.41 10.09 10.68
CA PRO A 624 -10.35 10.32 9.24
C PRO A 624 -11.40 9.55 8.41
N LEU A 625 -12.06 8.51 8.95
CA LEU A 625 -13.19 7.84 8.29
C LEU A 625 -14.48 8.68 8.34
N ALA A 626 -14.63 9.61 9.29
CA ALA A 626 -15.89 10.32 9.52
C ALA A 626 -16.35 11.16 8.30
N ALA A 627 -15.41 11.78 7.58
CA ALA A 627 -15.72 12.56 6.38
C ALA A 627 -16.26 11.69 5.22
N PRO A 628 -15.53 10.65 4.73
CA PRO A 628 -16.05 9.78 3.67
C PRO A 628 -17.29 8.97 4.10
N VAL A 629 -17.39 8.55 5.37
CA VAL A 629 -18.60 7.91 5.90
C VAL A 629 -19.80 8.85 5.81
N ARG A 630 -19.71 10.07 6.34
CA ARG A 630 -20.80 11.07 6.27
C ARG A 630 -21.19 11.38 4.81
N GLN A 631 -20.23 11.45 3.90
CA GLN A 631 -20.48 11.83 2.52
C GLN A 631 -21.08 10.69 1.68
N TYR A 632 -20.62 9.44 1.84
CA TYR A 632 -20.91 8.34 0.91
C TYR A 632 -21.65 7.16 1.52
N ALA A 633 -21.53 6.93 2.83
CA ALA A 633 -22.14 5.76 3.46
C ALA A 633 -23.65 5.94 3.65
N ARG A 634 -24.40 4.85 3.45
CA ARG A 634 -25.81 4.71 3.84
C ARG A 634 -25.96 4.16 5.24
N ALA A 635 -25.14 3.17 5.57
CA ALA A 635 -25.01 2.57 6.89
C ALA A 635 -23.58 2.04 7.07
N VAL A 636 -23.19 1.84 8.32
CA VAL A 636 -21.94 1.18 8.73
C VAL A 636 -22.31 -0.03 9.56
N VAL A 637 -21.69 -1.16 9.27
CA VAL A 637 -21.77 -2.39 10.07
C VAL A 637 -20.42 -2.62 10.72
N LEU A 638 -20.41 -2.76 12.04
CA LEU A 638 -19.24 -2.85 12.89
C LEU A 638 -19.06 -4.29 13.36
N ILE A 639 -17.83 -4.81 13.24
CA ILE A 639 -17.45 -6.17 13.68
C ILE A 639 -16.15 -6.16 14.50
N GLY A 640 -15.92 -7.23 15.25
CA GLY A 640 -14.62 -7.48 15.89
C GLY A 640 -14.26 -6.56 17.05
N ARG A 641 -13.00 -6.63 17.47
CA ARG A 641 -12.46 -6.11 18.74
C ARG A 641 -12.66 -4.61 18.91
N ASP A 642 -12.26 -3.81 17.91
CA ASP A 642 -12.23 -2.35 18.02
C ASP A 642 -13.50 -1.66 17.47
N ALA A 643 -14.57 -2.43 17.22
CA ALA A 643 -15.89 -1.89 16.84
C ALA A 643 -16.37 -0.71 17.71
N PRO A 644 -16.27 -0.74 19.06
CA PRO A 644 -16.68 0.40 19.91
C PRO A 644 -15.82 1.66 19.72
N VAL A 645 -14.55 1.50 19.33
CA VAL A 645 -13.63 2.63 19.06
C VAL A 645 -13.99 3.29 17.74
N ILE A 646 -14.29 2.48 16.72
CA ILE A 646 -14.78 2.95 15.42
C ILE A 646 -16.14 3.64 15.58
N GLU A 647 -17.04 3.08 16.40
CA GLU A 647 -18.34 3.69 16.71
C GLU A 647 -18.18 5.09 17.30
N ALA A 648 -17.31 5.25 18.31
CA ALA A 648 -17.06 6.54 18.94
C ALA A 648 -16.53 7.60 17.95
N ALA A 649 -15.61 7.21 17.06
CA ALA A 649 -15.08 8.10 16.01
C ALA A 649 -16.15 8.48 14.96
N LEU A 650 -17.08 7.58 14.65
CA LEU A 650 -18.14 7.78 13.65
C LEU A 650 -19.45 8.35 14.22
N ALA A 651 -19.63 8.42 15.53
CA ALA A 651 -20.86 8.88 16.18
C ALA A 651 -21.31 10.28 15.71
N SER A 652 -20.37 11.18 15.39
CA SER A 652 -20.67 12.52 14.90
C SER A 652 -21.14 12.57 13.43
N THR A 653 -21.10 11.46 12.69
CA THR A 653 -21.45 11.44 11.26
C THR A 653 -22.95 11.53 11.00
N GLY A 654 -23.78 11.01 11.92
CA GLY A 654 -25.23 10.86 11.74
C GLY A 654 -25.64 9.67 10.85
N VAL A 655 -24.69 8.83 10.43
CA VAL A 655 -24.95 7.61 9.66
C VAL A 655 -25.39 6.48 10.62
N SER A 656 -26.27 5.58 10.16
CA SER A 656 -26.69 4.42 10.95
C SER A 656 -25.50 3.49 11.21
N LEU A 657 -25.12 3.34 12.48
CA LEU A 657 -24.10 2.40 12.93
C LEU A 657 -24.81 1.14 13.49
N LEU A 658 -24.41 -0.04 13.04
CA LEU A 658 -24.96 -1.34 13.44
C LEU A 658 -23.82 -2.23 13.91
N HIS A 659 -24.07 -3.12 14.88
CA HIS A 659 -23.09 -4.12 15.32
C HIS A 659 -23.48 -5.51 14.82
N ALA A 660 -22.48 -6.32 14.46
CA ALA A 660 -22.63 -7.72 14.10
C ALA A 660 -21.58 -8.57 14.83
N ALA A 661 -22.00 -9.72 15.35
CA ALA A 661 -21.13 -10.69 16.01
C ALA A 661 -20.39 -11.61 15.03
N SER A 662 -20.86 -11.75 13.79
CA SER A 662 -20.26 -12.57 12.74
C SER A 662 -20.33 -11.92 11.36
N MET A 663 -19.56 -12.44 10.40
CA MET A 663 -19.63 -11.98 9.01
C MET A 663 -21.01 -12.26 8.38
N ASP A 664 -21.63 -13.40 8.66
CA ASP A 664 -22.98 -13.74 8.21
C ASP A 664 -24.02 -12.71 8.66
N GLU A 665 -23.95 -12.29 9.93
CA GLU A 665 -24.81 -11.25 10.47
C GLU A 665 -24.48 -9.90 9.84
N ALA A 666 -23.19 -9.61 9.63
CA ALA A 666 -22.76 -8.37 9.00
C ALA A 666 -23.27 -8.23 7.56
N VAL A 667 -23.20 -9.30 6.75
CA VAL A 667 -23.77 -9.35 5.40
C VAL A 667 -25.29 -9.16 5.46
N LYS A 668 -26.01 -9.90 6.30
CA LYS A 668 -27.48 -9.77 6.44
C LYS A 668 -27.90 -8.35 6.83
N LEU A 669 -27.21 -7.73 7.80
CA LEU A 669 -27.47 -6.35 8.21
C LEU A 669 -27.09 -5.34 7.12
N ALA A 670 -26.00 -5.57 6.37
CA ALA A 670 -25.58 -4.70 5.28
C ALA A 670 -26.60 -4.71 4.13
N SER A 671 -26.99 -5.91 3.68
CA SER A 671 -27.98 -6.11 2.62
C SER A 671 -29.35 -5.54 2.99
N ALA A 672 -29.80 -5.74 4.25
CA ALA A 672 -31.06 -5.16 4.75
C ALA A 672 -31.05 -3.62 4.87
N ARG A 673 -29.89 -2.96 4.68
CA ARG A 673 -29.75 -1.51 4.64
C ARG A 673 -29.44 -0.96 3.25
N ALA A 674 -29.07 -1.80 2.30
CA ALA A 674 -28.81 -1.40 0.92
C ALA A 674 -30.12 -1.24 0.14
N ASN A 675 -30.12 -0.31 -0.80
CA ASN A 675 -31.15 -0.13 -1.81
C ASN A 675 -30.61 -0.57 -3.18
N PRO A 676 -31.48 -0.95 -4.14
CA PRO A 676 -31.10 -1.11 -5.55
C PRO A 676 -30.22 0.04 -6.06
N GLY A 677 -29.08 -0.30 -6.69
CA GLY A 677 -28.07 0.64 -7.17
C GLY A 677 -26.99 1.05 -6.15
N ASP A 678 -27.10 0.65 -4.87
CA ASP A 678 -26.04 0.83 -3.89
C ASP A 678 -24.93 -0.26 -4.02
N ALA A 679 -23.88 -0.14 -3.20
CA ALA A 679 -22.89 -1.18 -2.99
C ALA A 679 -22.79 -1.62 -1.52
N VAL A 680 -22.47 -2.89 -1.28
CA VAL A 680 -21.97 -3.40 0.01
C VAL A 680 -20.45 -3.56 -0.09
N LEU A 681 -19.70 -3.00 0.86
CA LEU A 681 -18.24 -2.99 0.86
C LEU A 681 -17.70 -3.60 2.16
N LEU A 682 -16.95 -4.70 2.07
CA LEU A 682 -16.05 -5.12 3.15
C LEU A 682 -14.72 -4.39 3.00
N SER A 683 -14.49 -3.33 3.78
CA SER A 683 -13.21 -2.62 3.83
C SER A 683 -12.89 -2.28 5.30
N PRO A 684 -12.25 -3.20 6.04
CA PRO A 684 -12.37 -3.27 7.50
C PRO A 684 -11.67 -2.16 8.30
N ALA A 685 -10.76 -1.38 7.70
CA ALA A 685 -9.82 -0.44 8.34
C ALA A 685 -8.85 -1.08 9.37
N CYS A 686 -8.97 -2.39 9.60
CA CYS A 686 -8.31 -3.14 10.68
C CYS A 686 -7.62 -4.43 10.19
N ALA A 687 -6.64 -4.90 10.97
CA ALA A 687 -6.12 -6.26 10.87
C ALA A 687 -7.22 -7.29 11.21
N SER A 688 -7.00 -8.54 10.81
CA SER A 688 -8.01 -9.61 10.87
C SER A 688 -7.88 -10.56 12.05
N PHE A 689 -6.79 -10.47 12.83
CA PHE A 689 -6.32 -11.52 13.73
C PHE A 689 -7.18 -11.75 14.98
N ASP A 690 -8.15 -10.89 15.24
CA ASP A 690 -9.11 -11.02 16.34
C ASP A 690 -10.26 -11.99 16.01
N MET A 691 -10.63 -12.12 14.73
CA MET A 691 -11.73 -12.97 14.26
C MET A 691 -11.32 -14.02 13.21
N PHE A 692 -10.19 -13.85 12.53
CA PHE A 692 -9.78 -14.65 11.37
C PHE A 692 -8.28 -14.99 11.41
N LYS A 693 -7.89 -16.07 10.70
CA LYS A 693 -6.47 -16.48 10.59
C LYS A 693 -5.60 -15.39 9.94
N ASP A 694 -6.12 -14.79 8.88
CA ASP A 694 -5.51 -13.74 8.08
C ASP A 694 -6.60 -13.02 7.24
N TYR A 695 -6.20 -12.09 6.37
CA TYR A 695 -7.12 -11.34 5.54
C TYR A 695 -7.76 -12.17 4.40
N ALA A 696 -7.13 -13.27 3.98
CA ALA A 696 -7.65 -14.13 2.92
C ALA A 696 -8.77 -15.02 3.47
N HIS A 697 -8.60 -15.58 4.67
CA HIS A 697 -9.66 -16.25 5.42
C HIS A 697 -10.84 -15.31 5.71
N ARG A 698 -10.59 -14.02 5.97
CA ARG A 698 -11.68 -13.02 6.12
C ARG A 698 -12.44 -12.79 4.80
N ALA A 699 -11.74 -12.76 3.67
CA ALA A 699 -12.35 -12.64 2.34
C ALA A 699 -13.15 -13.90 1.95
N GLU A 700 -12.62 -15.08 2.24
CA GLU A 700 -13.27 -16.39 2.06
C GLU A 700 -14.62 -16.42 2.80
N VAL A 701 -14.60 -16.16 4.11
CA VAL A 701 -15.82 -16.12 4.94
C VAL A 701 -16.81 -15.03 4.49
N PHE A 702 -16.34 -13.89 3.95
CA PHE A 702 -17.23 -12.88 3.36
C PHE A 702 -17.91 -13.36 2.07
N ARG A 703 -17.18 -14.04 1.18
CA ARG A 703 -17.74 -14.63 -0.04
C ARG A 703 -18.76 -15.73 0.30
N GLU A 704 -18.44 -16.59 1.25
CA GLU A 704 -19.36 -17.62 1.77
C GLU A 704 -20.64 -16.99 2.34
N ALA A 705 -20.51 -15.95 3.17
CA ALA A 705 -21.65 -15.24 3.75
C ALA A 705 -22.53 -14.54 2.69
N VAL A 706 -21.92 -13.97 1.63
CA VAL A 706 -22.63 -13.37 0.50
C VAL A 706 -23.34 -14.44 -0.35
N GLN A 707 -22.70 -15.58 -0.62
CA GLN A 707 -23.34 -16.70 -1.34
C GLN A 707 -24.51 -17.29 -0.54
N ALA A 708 -24.34 -17.50 0.77
CA ALA A 708 -25.40 -17.98 1.65
C ALA A 708 -26.58 -16.98 1.77
N TYR A 709 -26.30 -15.68 1.62
CA TYR A 709 -27.34 -14.66 1.51
C TYR A 709 -28.04 -14.69 0.14
N GLU A 710 -27.32 -14.94 -0.94
CA GLU A 710 -27.88 -15.13 -2.28
C GLU A 710 -28.86 -16.32 -2.31
N ASP A 711 -28.40 -17.47 -1.80
CA ASP A 711 -29.12 -18.75 -1.79
C ASP A 711 -30.29 -18.81 -0.79
N SER A 712 -30.37 -17.85 0.13
CA SER A 712 -31.45 -17.78 1.13
C SER A 712 -32.80 -17.54 0.44
N PRO A 713 -33.87 -18.29 0.77
CA PRO A 713 -35.16 -18.18 0.10
C PRO A 713 -35.83 -16.83 0.41
N ARG A 714 -35.61 -15.85 -0.47
CA ARG A 714 -36.28 -14.54 -0.43
C ARG A 714 -37.77 -14.77 -0.65
N GLY A 715 -38.59 -14.24 0.25
CA GLY A 715 -40.00 -14.59 0.33
C GLY A 715 -40.73 -14.37 -1.01
N LEU A 716 -41.32 -15.45 -1.54
CA LEU A 716 -42.45 -15.34 -2.47
C LEU A 716 -43.46 -14.37 -1.87
N GLY A 717 -43.83 -13.34 -2.63
CA GLY A 717 -44.61 -12.21 -2.12
C GLY A 717 -45.88 -12.66 -1.41
N ASP A 718 -46.10 -12.11 -0.21
CA ASP A 718 -47.25 -12.42 0.64
C ASP A 718 -48.54 -11.98 -0.08
N SER A 719 -49.17 -12.94 -0.77
CA SER A 719 -50.23 -12.71 -1.76
C SER A 719 -51.32 -13.79 -1.73
N THR A 720 -51.49 -14.46 -0.59
CA THR A 720 -52.65 -15.35 -0.33
C THR A 720 -52.99 -15.45 1.15
N THR A 721 -53.85 -14.53 1.65
CA THR A 721 -55.05 -14.85 2.45
C THR A 721 -55.95 -13.62 2.66
N GLU A 722 -56.77 -13.32 1.65
CA GLU A 722 -58.14 -12.87 1.95
C GLU A 722 -59.03 -14.12 2.17
N GLU A 723 -60.11 -13.93 2.93
CA GLU A 723 -61.20 -14.88 3.20
C GLU A 723 -60.87 -16.24 3.85
N GLN A 724 -61.15 -16.37 5.16
CA GLN A 724 -62.35 -17.12 5.60
C GLN A 724 -62.71 -16.95 7.08
N VAL A 725 -63.97 -16.52 7.30
CA VAL A 725 -64.79 -16.51 8.54
C VAL A 725 -64.43 -15.49 9.62
#